data_AF-A0A8J7RNB2-F1
#
_entry.id   AF-A0A8J7RNB2-F1
#
_cell.length_a   1.000
_cell.length_b   1.000
_cell.length_c   1.000
_cell.angle_alpha   90.00
_cell.angle_beta   90.00
_cell.angle_gamma   90.00
#
_symmetry.space_group_name_H-M   'P 1'
#
loop_
_entity.id
_entity.type
_entity.pdbx_description
1 polymer ?
#
loop_
_entity_poly.entity_id
_entity_poly.type
_entity_poly.pdbx_seq_one_letter_code
_entity_poly.pdbx_strand_id
1 'polypeptide(L)'
;MKKFIAIMLAIAVAFFILDSAYYRLGWYIDLHPQQPVTTFVKTEVDRIYLDSGSGYEPFEIRGVNMGSGMPGKWATEFGIDKETYLRWFRYIKEMGANTIRVYTIQQDVFYNAFYEYNKDNPDPLYLIHGVWVNDYVQNSHRDAYSRDFYDTFLSDCKTMLDVIHGNKKLSVGSVKSAGHGTYLKDISPWVIGYILGVEWEDITVAYTDDTYREQEGYSSYRGKYLFTAEEASPFETLLCRVGDKVIEYETARYKTQKLVAFSNWPTTDPFEYPDTVKKLFMKYAYVDVENIKTTPAFLSGQFASYHVYPYYSDYLNWTDDWASLGITDKTAFVDEQGNLNTYKAYLSLLTAHHTMPVVISEFGVSSGRGMAHRDMNTGRNQGNMSEQEQGQALVRCYEDIKSVGCAGCCIFSWQDEWFKRTWNTMYAVDLTRTPYWSDYQTNEQYFGLLSFDPGRENSVCYVDGDISEWSDAALVCQNGDMSVSMQYDEKFLYFLIHKDNLKFEEETLYLPIDTTPKTGSSYCRNFGLKFDRGADFIVVLNGPDNSRVMVQERYESLRSTYSQEIDGFDTYLADNIPDADSPDFVTIKMALEIYNIPEEAQAEWNLDFGEATFETGRLKYGNANPQSAQFDSLADFIANGDYIELRLPWQLLNFADPSKMSIHDDYFSGNYGVEYLTIDKMYVGVMTADSAGRCALSAFPLDGWGNKVTWHERLKSSYYVMQQLWSRAAEP
;
A
#
# COMPACT_ATOMS: atom_id res chain seq x y z
N MET A 1 38.83 33.79 -38.23
CA MET A 1 38.56 32.46 -37.64
C MET A 1 38.68 32.45 -36.11
N LYS A 2 39.84 32.72 -35.50
CA LYS A 2 39.99 32.71 -34.01
C LYS A 2 39.02 33.64 -33.25
N LYS A 3 38.82 34.88 -33.72
CA LYS A 3 37.86 35.83 -33.11
C LYS A 3 36.40 35.36 -33.20
N PHE A 4 36.02 34.76 -34.34
CA PHE A 4 34.68 34.20 -34.54
C PHE A 4 34.43 33.01 -33.61
N ILE A 5 35.39 32.08 -33.52
CA ILE A 5 35.33 30.94 -32.61
C ILE A 5 35.23 31.42 -31.14
N ALA A 6 36.00 32.44 -30.75
CA ALA A 6 35.93 33.01 -29.39
C ALA A 6 34.57 33.63 -29.08
N ILE A 7 33.96 34.35 -30.03
CA ILE A 7 32.60 34.92 -29.88
C ILE A 7 31.56 33.80 -29.76
N MET A 8 31.63 32.78 -30.62
CA MET A 8 30.71 31.63 -30.57
C MET A 8 30.84 30.86 -29.25
N LEU A 9 32.06 30.68 -28.74
CA LEU A 9 32.31 30.11 -27.42
C LEU A 9 31.73 30.97 -26.30
N ALA A 10 31.91 32.29 -26.35
CA ALA A 10 31.35 33.20 -25.35
C ALA A 10 29.82 33.16 -25.33
N ILE A 11 29.18 33.12 -26.50
CA ILE A 11 27.72 32.97 -26.62
C ILE A 11 27.26 31.62 -26.07
N ALA A 12 27.96 30.53 -26.41
CA ALA A 12 27.64 29.21 -25.88
C ALA A 12 27.76 29.16 -24.35
N VAL A 13 28.84 29.71 -23.78
CA VAL A 13 29.03 29.79 -22.33
C VAL A 13 27.95 30.65 -21.68
N ALA A 14 27.62 31.81 -22.24
CA ALA A 14 26.54 32.66 -21.73
C ALA A 14 25.19 31.94 -21.76
N PHE A 15 24.90 31.20 -22.84
CA PHE A 15 23.71 30.36 -22.95
C PHE A 15 23.68 29.28 -21.85
N PHE A 16 24.77 28.54 -21.62
CA PHE A 16 24.82 27.53 -20.56
C PHE A 16 24.68 28.13 -19.16
N ILE A 17 25.24 29.32 -18.91
CA ILE A 17 25.08 30.03 -17.64
C ILE A 17 23.61 30.44 -17.45
N LEU A 18 22.97 31.01 -18.47
CA LEU A 18 21.57 31.42 -18.40
C LEU A 18 20.63 30.22 -18.25
N ASP A 19 20.85 29.15 -19.02
CA ASP A 19 20.10 27.89 -18.92
C ASP A 19 20.20 27.29 -17.52
N SER A 20 21.41 27.23 -16.96
CA SER A 20 21.64 26.69 -15.62
C SER A 20 21.04 27.60 -14.54
N ALA A 21 21.22 28.91 -14.66
CA ALA A 21 20.64 29.88 -13.73
C ALA A 21 19.11 29.75 -13.70
N TYR A 22 18.47 29.67 -14.87
CA TYR A 22 17.03 29.61 -14.99
C TYR A 22 16.46 28.25 -14.59
N TYR A 23 16.88 27.16 -15.25
CA TYR A 23 16.26 25.83 -15.11
C TYR A 23 16.79 25.00 -13.94
N ARG A 24 17.94 25.34 -13.35
CA ARG A 24 18.52 24.58 -12.21
C ARG A 24 18.53 25.39 -10.93
N LEU A 25 18.92 26.67 -11.00
CA LEU A 25 19.02 27.54 -9.83
C LEU A 25 17.73 28.34 -9.55
N GLY A 26 16.71 28.23 -10.41
CA GLY A 26 15.43 28.90 -10.23
C GLY A 26 15.46 30.41 -10.45
N TRP A 27 16.51 30.96 -11.07
CA TRP A 27 16.60 32.39 -11.36
C TRP A 27 15.49 32.80 -12.35
N TYR A 28 14.80 33.89 -12.05
CA TYR A 28 13.69 34.38 -12.86
C TYR A 28 13.58 35.91 -12.76
N ILE A 29 13.16 36.53 -13.87
CA ILE A 29 12.83 37.94 -13.96
C ILE A 29 11.40 38.03 -14.49
N ASP A 30 10.54 38.71 -13.73
CA ASP A 30 9.16 38.97 -14.15
C ASP A 30 9.11 40.04 -15.25
N LEU A 31 8.91 39.60 -16.48
CA LEU A 31 8.75 40.49 -17.64
C LEU A 31 7.30 41.00 -17.79
N HIS A 32 6.35 40.45 -17.03
CA HIS A 32 4.92 40.74 -17.12
C HIS A 32 4.29 40.99 -15.73
N PRO A 33 4.80 41.96 -14.95
CA PRO A 33 4.35 42.19 -13.57
C PRO A 33 2.89 42.66 -13.46
N GLN A 34 2.30 43.14 -14.55
CA GLN A 34 0.91 43.61 -14.62
C GLN A 34 -0.06 42.54 -15.13
N GLN A 35 0.42 41.34 -15.47
CA GLN A 35 -0.45 40.25 -15.90
C GLN A 35 -1.36 39.84 -14.72
N PRO A 36 -2.68 39.74 -14.93
CA PRO A 36 -3.60 39.33 -13.88
C PRO A 36 -3.33 37.89 -13.46
N VAL A 37 -3.49 37.63 -12.17
CA VAL A 37 -3.44 36.28 -11.61
C VAL A 37 -4.74 35.57 -11.95
N THR A 38 -4.66 34.33 -12.44
CA THR A 38 -5.82 33.52 -12.81
C THR A 38 -5.91 32.22 -12.00
N THR A 39 -7.10 31.64 -11.97
CA THR A 39 -7.33 30.26 -11.57
C THR A 39 -8.48 29.71 -12.42
N PHE A 40 -8.48 28.39 -12.62
CA PHE A 40 -9.59 27.64 -13.23
C PHE A 40 -10.25 26.68 -12.24
N VAL A 41 -9.77 26.67 -10.99
CA VAL A 41 -10.26 25.81 -9.92
C VAL A 41 -10.38 26.63 -8.64
N LYS A 42 -11.50 26.49 -7.94
CA LYS A 42 -11.71 27.20 -6.68
C LYS A 42 -12.59 26.44 -5.70
N THR A 43 -12.55 26.83 -4.44
CA THR A 43 -13.48 26.37 -3.41
C THR A 43 -14.49 27.46 -3.06
N GLU A 44 -15.75 27.07 -2.89
CA GLU A 44 -16.77 27.91 -2.27
C GLU A 44 -17.53 27.08 -1.24
N VAL A 45 -17.50 27.54 0.02
CA VAL A 45 -18.07 26.81 1.16
C VAL A 45 -17.45 25.40 1.24
N ASP A 46 -18.25 24.35 1.07
CA ASP A 46 -17.92 22.95 1.19
C ASP A 46 -17.68 22.26 -0.17
N ARG A 47 -17.65 23.03 -1.27
CA ARG A 47 -17.55 22.49 -2.64
C ARG A 47 -16.35 22.99 -3.42
N ILE A 48 -15.89 22.14 -4.34
CA ILE A 48 -14.88 22.47 -5.34
C ILE A 48 -15.59 22.79 -6.66
N TYR A 49 -15.11 23.81 -7.36
CA TYR A 49 -15.60 24.25 -8.65
C TYR A 49 -14.47 24.29 -9.67
N LEU A 50 -14.78 23.92 -10.90
CA LEU A 50 -13.84 23.86 -12.01
C LEU A 50 -14.41 24.60 -13.21
N ASP A 51 -13.58 25.41 -13.88
CA ASP A 51 -13.90 26.09 -15.13
C ASP A 51 -13.15 25.42 -16.30
N SER A 52 -13.90 24.66 -17.11
CA SER A 52 -13.41 24.02 -18.33
C SER A 52 -13.61 24.88 -19.59
N GLY A 53 -13.86 26.18 -19.43
CA GLY A 53 -14.09 27.15 -20.52
C GLY A 53 -15.55 27.56 -20.72
N SER A 54 -16.47 27.00 -19.93
CA SER A 54 -17.91 27.34 -19.92
C SER A 54 -18.35 28.04 -18.63
N GLY A 55 -17.41 28.39 -17.75
CA GLY A 55 -17.69 28.89 -16.41
C GLY A 55 -17.51 27.80 -15.35
N TYR A 56 -17.58 28.22 -14.08
CA TYR A 56 -17.35 27.36 -12.93
C TYR A 56 -18.55 26.44 -12.67
N GLU A 57 -18.31 25.14 -12.71
CA GLU A 57 -19.28 24.09 -12.36
C GLU A 57 -18.79 23.29 -11.15
N PRO A 58 -19.69 22.74 -10.32
CA PRO A 58 -19.32 21.84 -9.24
C PRO A 58 -18.48 20.66 -9.77
N PHE A 59 -17.36 20.41 -9.11
CA PHE A 59 -16.43 19.36 -9.50
C PHE A 59 -16.20 18.40 -8.34
N GLU A 60 -16.63 17.16 -8.55
CA GLU A 60 -16.31 16.06 -7.65
C GLU A 60 -15.00 15.40 -8.07
N ILE A 61 -14.07 15.25 -7.12
CA ILE A 61 -12.85 14.49 -7.37
C ILE A 61 -13.18 12.99 -7.33
N ARG A 62 -13.08 12.33 -8.49
CA ARG A 62 -13.10 10.86 -8.63
C ARG A 62 -11.71 10.42 -9.04
N GLY A 63 -10.87 10.18 -8.04
CA GLY A 63 -9.44 10.04 -8.22
C GLY A 63 -8.90 8.63 -8.01
N VAL A 64 -7.68 8.42 -8.49
CA VAL A 64 -6.85 7.26 -8.15
C VAL A 64 -5.44 7.70 -7.81
N ASN A 65 -4.87 7.11 -6.77
CA ASN A 65 -3.48 7.30 -6.39
C ASN A 65 -2.58 6.47 -7.28
N MET A 66 -1.47 7.05 -7.77
CA MET A 66 -0.51 6.38 -8.63
C MET A 66 0.89 6.43 -8.02
N GLY A 67 1.44 5.23 -7.76
CA GLY A 67 2.82 5.03 -7.35
C GLY A 67 3.80 5.01 -8.53
N SER A 68 5.05 4.69 -8.25
CA SER A 68 6.13 4.56 -9.24
C SER A 68 6.65 3.12 -9.37
N GLY A 69 6.07 2.18 -8.63
CA GLY A 69 6.46 0.78 -8.61
C GLY A 69 6.11 0.03 -9.89
N MET A 70 6.98 -0.93 -10.20
CA MET A 70 6.83 -1.93 -11.26
C MET A 70 7.67 -3.16 -10.86
N PRO A 71 7.29 -4.39 -11.23
CA PRO A 71 8.08 -5.57 -10.91
C PRO A 71 9.54 -5.47 -11.37
N GLY A 72 10.46 -5.96 -10.53
CA GLY A 72 11.90 -5.94 -10.77
C GLY A 72 12.58 -4.58 -10.57
N LYS A 73 11.84 -3.57 -10.10
CA LYS A 73 12.30 -2.19 -9.93
C LYS A 73 11.93 -1.63 -8.57
N TRP A 74 12.84 -0.87 -7.97
CA TRP A 74 12.49 -0.04 -6.81
C TRP A 74 11.68 1.19 -7.25
N ALA A 75 10.75 1.66 -6.41
CA ALA A 75 10.01 2.90 -6.66
C ALA A 75 10.92 4.09 -7.00
N THR A 76 12.08 4.18 -6.33
CA THR A 76 13.04 5.27 -6.55
C THR A 76 13.79 5.20 -7.88
N GLU A 77 13.64 4.11 -8.66
CA GLU A 77 14.18 4.02 -10.02
C GLU A 77 13.28 4.69 -11.06
N PHE A 78 11.98 4.87 -10.76
CA PHE A 78 10.97 5.40 -11.69
C PHE A 78 11.00 4.69 -13.05
N GLY A 79 10.92 3.35 -13.01
CA GLY A 79 11.16 2.50 -14.18
C GLY A 79 10.03 2.43 -15.22
N ILE A 80 8.90 3.10 -14.99
CA ILE A 80 7.72 3.05 -15.87
C ILE A 80 7.99 3.89 -17.13
N ASP A 81 7.74 3.29 -18.30
CA ASP A 81 7.93 3.98 -19.58
C ASP A 81 6.70 4.79 -20.02
N LYS A 82 6.90 5.58 -21.07
CA LYS A 82 5.87 6.49 -21.60
C LYS A 82 4.64 5.76 -22.14
N GLU A 83 4.85 4.64 -22.83
CA GLU A 83 3.77 3.87 -23.45
C GLU A 83 2.86 3.26 -22.39
N THR A 84 3.46 2.79 -21.31
CA THR A 84 2.78 2.28 -20.13
C THR A 84 1.97 3.38 -19.45
N TYR A 85 2.54 4.57 -19.21
CA TYR A 85 1.76 5.69 -18.67
C TYR A 85 0.58 6.09 -19.56
N LEU A 86 0.77 6.22 -20.88
CA LEU A 86 -0.31 6.56 -21.81
C LEU A 86 -1.43 5.51 -21.79
N ARG A 87 -1.05 4.22 -21.73
CA ARG A 87 -2.00 3.11 -21.60
C ARG A 87 -2.77 3.19 -20.28
N TRP A 88 -2.07 3.41 -19.16
CA TRP A 88 -2.68 3.54 -17.84
C TRP A 88 -3.61 4.75 -17.74
N PHE A 89 -3.22 5.91 -18.27
CA PHE A 89 -4.10 7.09 -18.31
C PHE A 89 -5.40 6.81 -19.05
N ARG A 90 -5.33 6.09 -20.18
CA ARG A 90 -6.53 5.66 -20.89
C ARG A 90 -7.41 4.75 -20.02
N TYR A 91 -6.85 3.72 -19.39
CA TYR A 91 -7.64 2.83 -18.53
C TYR A 91 -8.24 3.57 -17.33
N ILE A 92 -7.48 4.46 -16.66
CA ILE A 92 -7.97 5.28 -15.56
C ILE A 92 -9.18 6.12 -16.00
N LYS A 93 -9.09 6.74 -17.20
CA LYS A 93 -10.19 7.52 -17.75
C LYS A 93 -11.39 6.65 -18.14
N GLU A 94 -11.16 5.50 -18.76
CA GLU A 94 -12.19 4.52 -19.14
C GLU A 94 -12.91 3.92 -17.92
N MET A 95 -12.25 3.85 -16.76
CA MET A 95 -12.88 3.49 -15.48
C MET A 95 -13.85 4.57 -14.98
N GLY A 96 -13.77 5.81 -15.49
CA GLY A 96 -14.58 6.93 -15.05
C GLY A 96 -13.91 7.83 -14.01
N ALA A 97 -12.62 7.61 -13.70
CA ALA A 97 -11.85 8.55 -12.90
C ALA A 97 -11.57 9.84 -13.70
N ASN A 98 -11.56 10.98 -13.01
CA ASN A 98 -11.23 12.28 -13.59
C ASN A 98 -9.89 12.84 -13.09
N THR A 99 -9.33 12.27 -12.03
CA THR A 99 -8.15 12.82 -11.35
C THR A 99 -7.13 11.71 -11.05
N ILE A 100 -5.84 12.02 -11.23
CA ILE A 100 -4.73 11.22 -10.71
C ILE A 100 -4.11 11.99 -9.55
N ARG A 101 -3.76 11.28 -8.47
CA ARG A 101 -2.90 11.82 -7.40
C ARG A 101 -1.54 11.13 -7.43
N VAL A 102 -0.48 11.92 -7.35
CA VAL A 102 0.90 11.43 -7.20
C VAL A 102 1.52 12.02 -5.93
N TYR A 103 2.42 11.27 -5.28
CA TYR A 103 2.96 11.61 -3.95
C TYR A 103 4.21 12.51 -3.99
N THR A 104 4.94 12.45 -5.08
CA THR A 104 6.24 13.10 -5.24
C THR A 104 6.48 13.46 -6.70
N ILE A 105 7.56 14.19 -6.97
CA ILE A 105 8.00 14.46 -8.33
C ILE A 105 8.37 13.14 -9.02
N GLN A 106 7.68 12.83 -10.12
CA GLN A 106 7.93 11.64 -10.93
C GLN A 106 9.12 11.88 -11.90
N GLN A 107 9.53 10.84 -12.62
CA GLN A 107 10.48 11.00 -13.74
C GLN A 107 9.86 11.87 -14.85
N ASP A 108 10.67 12.61 -15.59
CA ASP A 108 10.21 13.48 -16.69
C ASP A 108 9.31 12.76 -17.72
N VAL A 109 9.50 11.46 -17.92
CA VAL A 109 8.66 10.58 -18.74
C VAL A 109 7.17 10.66 -18.37
N PHE A 110 6.82 10.68 -17.08
CA PHE A 110 5.45 10.82 -16.59
C PHE A 110 4.82 12.13 -17.10
N TYR A 111 5.51 13.25 -16.89
CA TYR A 111 5.02 14.58 -17.27
C TYR A 111 4.90 14.72 -18.80
N ASN A 112 5.83 14.13 -19.54
CA ASN A 112 5.77 14.07 -21.00
C ASN A 112 4.56 13.25 -21.48
N ALA A 113 4.28 12.11 -20.85
CA ALA A 113 3.09 11.29 -21.15
C ALA A 113 1.80 12.03 -20.79
N PHE A 114 1.74 12.67 -19.63
CA PHE A 114 0.55 13.37 -19.15
C PHE A 114 0.21 14.58 -20.03
N TYR A 115 1.22 15.36 -20.42
CA TYR A 115 1.06 16.42 -21.40
C TYR A 115 0.54 15.90 -22.74
N GLU A 116 1.12 14.81 -23.24
CA GLU A 116 0.72 14.22 -24.53
C GLU A 116 -0.71 13.70 -24.51
N TYR A 117 -1.13 13.08 -23.40
CA TYR A 117 -2.48 12.59 -23.22
C TYR A 117 -3.52 13.72 -23.19
N ASN A 118 -3.19 14.87 -22.58
CA ASN A 118 -4.17 15.93 -22.34
C ASN A 118 -4.21 17.07 -23.37
N LYS A 119 -3.10 17.43 -24.02
CA LYS A 119 -2.97 18.67 -24.83
C LYS A 119 -4.03 18.88 -25.93
N ASP A 120 -4.57 17.79 -26.47
CA ASP A 120 -5.55 17.77 -27.55
C ASP A 120 -6.82 16.98 -27.16
N ASN A 121 -6.99 16.69 -25.86
CA ASN A 121 -8.10 15.89 -25.35
C ASN A 121 -9.18 16.81 -24.76
N PRO A 122 -10.42 16.81 -25.32
CA PRO A 122 -11.52 17.63 -24.81
C PRO A 122 -12.03 17.18 -23.44
N ASP A 123 -11.69 15.97 -23.00
CA ASP A 123 -12.03 15.40 -21.70
C ASP A 123 -10.75 14.96 -20.96
N PRO A 124 -9.96 15.91 -20.46
CA PRO A 124 -8.64 15.63 -19.90
C PRO A 124 -8.73 14.85 -18.57
N LEU A 125 -7.58 14.32 -18.15
CA LEU A 125 -7.36 13.92 -16.77
C LEU A 125 -6.76 15.09 -15.98
N TYR A 126 -7.20 15.27 -14.74
CA TYR A 126 -6.63 16.25 -13.82
C TYR A 126 -5.59 15.62 -12.90
N LEU A 127 -4.73 16.45 -12.32
CA LEU A 127 -3.67 16.04 -11.41
C LEU A 127 -3.79 16.77 -10.07
N ILE A 128 -3.70 16.01 -8.98
CA ILE A 128 -3.33 16.51 -7.66
C ILE A 128 -1.88 16.09 -7.41
N HIS A 129 -1.01 17.06 -7.11
CA HIS A 129 0.41 16.80 -6.92
C HIS A 129 0.80 16.89 -5.44
N GLY A 130 1.37 15.83 -4.90
CA GLY A 130 1.87 15.72 -3.54
C GLY A 130 3.34 16.13 -3.41
N VAL A 131 3.71 16.65 -2.24
CA VAL A 131 5.11 16.93 -1.91
C VAL A 131 5.54 16.06 -0.74
N TRP A 132 6.29 15.00 -1.05
CA TRP A 132 6.81 14.05 -0.07
C TRP A 132 7.85 14.67 0.87
N VAL A 133 7.70 14.44 2.17
CA VAL A 133 8.73 14.78 3.16
C VAL A 133 9.52 13.53 3.50
N ASN A 134 10.85 13.63 3.41
CA ASN A 134 11.76 12.49 3.58
C ASN A 134 11.56 11.77 4.93
N ASP A 135 11.30 10.46 4.89
CA ASP A 135 10.93 9.64 6.05
C ASP A 135 11.98 9.69 7.16
N TYR A 136 13.27 9.68 6.78
CA TYR A 136 14.36 9.79 7.75
C TYR A 136 14.32 11.10 8.51
N VAL A 137 13.91 12.20 7.88
CA VAL A 137 13.84 13.50 8.55
C VAL A 137 12.68 13.50 9.56
N GLN A 138 11.52 12.95 9.19
CA GLN A 138 10.36 12.81 10.10
C GLN A 138 10.61 11.82 11.24
N ASN A 139 11.39 10.76 10.99
CA ASN A 139 11.70 9.73 11.98
C ASN A 139 13.03 9.96 12.71
N SER A 140 13.48 11.22 12.81
CA SER A 140 14.73 11.59 13.48
C SER A 140 14.51 12.49 14.69
N HIS A 141 15.58 12.83 15.40
CA HIS A 141 15.56 13.77 16.52
C HIS A 141 15.25 15.24 16.15
N ARG A 142 14.79 15.49 14.92
CA ARG A 142 14.64 16.83 14.35
C ARG A 142 13.18 17.28 14.46
N ASP A 143 12.97 18.49 14.96
CA ASP A 143 11.67 19.15 14.87
C ASP A 143 11.43 19.72 13.46
N ALA A 144 10.17 20.08 13.19
CA ALA A 144 9.75 20.54 11.87
C ALA A 144 10.38 21.89 11.45
N TYR A 145 10.81 22.73 12.40
CA TYR A 145 11.50 24.00 12.11
C TYR A 145 13.01 23.85 11.87
N SER A 146 13.57 22.64 12.03
CA SER A 146 14.95 22.38 11.64
C SER A 146 15.18 22.71 10.15
N ARG A 147 16.34 23.26 9.80
CA ARG A 147 16.64 23.65 8.40
C ARG A 147 16.49 22.47 7.44
N ASP A 148 16.95 21.30 7.86
CA ASP A 148 16.89 20.09 7.04
C ASP A 148 15.46 19.58 6.82
N PHE A 149 14.49 20.02 7.64
CA PHE A 149 13.06 19.80 7.44
C PHE A 149 12.45 20.99 6.69
N TYR A 150 12.33 22.15 7.33
CA TYR A 150 11.57 23.30 6.82
C TYR A 150 12.11 23.83 5.50
N ASP A 151 13.41 24.12 5.41
CA ASP A 151 14.00 24.72 4.21
C ASP A 151 13.97 23.73 3.04
N THR A 152 14.22 22.44 3.32
CA THR A 152 14.12 21.35 2.34
C THR A 152 12.70 21.21 1.83
N PHE A 153 11.71 21.10 2.73
CA PHE A 153 10.31 20.95 2.36
C PHE A 153 9.81 22.13 1.52
N LEU A 154 10.12 23.36 1.93
CA LEU A 154 9.76 24.54 1.15
C LEU A 154 10.47 24.59 -0.21
N SER A 155 11.73 24.17 -0.29
CA SER A 155 12.49 24.08 -1.54
C SER A 155 11.89 23.03 -2.48
N ASP A 156 11.47 21.89 -1.95
CA ASP A 156 10.86 20.79 -2.70
C ASP A 156 9.48 21.21 -3.23
N CYS A 157 8.68 21.92 -2.44
CA CYS A 157 7.42 22.51 -2.91
C CYS A 157 7.63 23.48 -4.09
N LYS A 158 8.62 24.38 -4.01
CA LYS A 158 8.94 25.31 -5.12
C LYS A 158 9.45 24.57 -6.36
N THR A 159 10.24 23.52 -6.14
CA THR A 159 10.76 22.69 -7.22
C THR A 159 9.65 21.92 -7.93
N MET A 160 8.67 21.41 -7.19
CA MET A 160 7.46 20.80 -7.74
C MET A 160 6.69 21.79 -8.63
N LEU A 161 6.51 23.04 -8.18
CA LEU A 161 5.89 24.09 -9.00
C LEU A 161 6.68 24.34 -10.30
N ASP A 162 8.01 24.46 -10.22
CA ASP A 162 8.81 24.64 -11.44
C ASP A 162 8.67 23.44 -12.41
N VAL A 163 8.52 22.22 -11.88
CA VAL A 163 8.35 20.99 -12.67
C VAL A 163 7.02 20.97 -13.41
N ILE A 164 5.90 21.20 -12.72
CA ILE A 164 4.56 21.16 -13.35
C ILE A 164 4.39 22.25 -14.41
N HIS A 165 5.10 23.38 -14.24
CA HIS A 165 5.09 24.51 -15.17
C HIS A 165 6.11 24.33 -16.32
N GLY A 166 6.76 23.17 -16.45
CA GLY A 166 7.71 22.89 -17.53
C GLY A 166 8.97 23.76 -17.49
N ASN A 167 9.43 24.14 -16.29
CA ASN A 167 10.50 25.11 -16.08
C ASN A 167 11.62 24.56 -15.16
N LYS A 168 11.88 23.24 -15.17
CA LYS A 168 12.91 22.64 -14.30
C LYS A 168 13.79 21.59 -15.00
N LYS A 169 15.07 21.55 -14.61
CA LYS A 169 16.00 20.46 -14.91
C LYS A 169 16.61 19.94 -13.61
N LEU A 170 16.33 18.69 -13.27
CA LEU A 170 16.81 18.05 -12.04
C LEU A 170 17.90 17.03 -12.35
N SER A 171 18.99 17.10 -11.58
CA SER A 171 20.02 16.06 -11.58
C SER A 171 19.62 14.94 -10.62
N VAL A 172 20.13 13.74 -10.84
CA VAL A 172 19.93 12.60 -9.93
C VAL A 172 20.30 12.99 -8.49
N GLY A 173 19.42 12.69 -7.54
CA GLY A 173 19.62 12.95 -6.11
C GLY A 173 19.51 14.42 -5.68
N SER A 174 19.09 15.33 -6.57
CA SER A 174 18.90 16.75 -6.22
C SER A 174 17.71 17.00 -5.30
N VAL A 175 16.67 16.16 -5.39
CA VAL A 175 15.55 16.07 -4.44
C VAL A 175 15.51 14.62 -3.96
N LYS A 176 15.44 14.42 -2.63
CA LYS A 176 15.41 13.06 -2.07
C LYS A 176 14.09 12.38 -2.42
N SER A 177 14.15 11.09 -2.78
CA SER A 177 12.95 10.29 -3.11
C SER A 177 12.09 10.86 -4.25
N ALA A 178 12.71 11.57 -5.19
CA ALA A 178 12.06 12.17 -6.36
C ALA A 178 12.76 11.76 -7.65
N GLY A 179 12.00 11.85 -8.75
CA GLY A 179 12.50 11.66 -10.10
C GLY A 179 13.52 12.73 -10.51
N HIS A 180 14.15 12.50 -11.66
CA HIS A 180 15.10 13.44 -12.25
C HIS A 180 14.82 13.60 -13.74
N GLY A 181 15.54 14.52 -14.38
CA GLY A 181 15.43 14.73 -15.82
C GLY A 181 15.08 16.16 -16.19
N THR A 182 14.46 16.31 -17.37
CA THR A 182 14.24 17.61 -18.00
C THR A 182 12.73 17.85 -18.19
N TYR A 183 12.17 18.68 -17.32
CA TYR A 183 10.75 19.00 -17.26
C TYR A 183 10.50 20.28 -18.06
N LEU A 184 10.17 20.11 -19.34
CA LEU A 184 9.94 21.22 -20.30
C LEU A 184 8.50 21.25 -20.84
N LYS A 185 7.61 20.43 -20.28
CA LYS A 185 6.18 20.41 -20.62
C LYS A 185 5.38 21.05 -19.50
N ASP A 186 4.66 22.11 -19.84
CA ASP A 186 3.73 22.74 -18.92
C ASP A 186 2.45 21.91 -18.86
N ILE A 187 2.23 21.27 -17.71
CA ILE A 187 1.03 20.50 -17.41
C ILE A 187 0.10 21.24 -16.44
N SER A 188 0.49 22.44 -15.99
CA SER A 188 -0.27 23.27 -15.04
C SER A 188 -1.73 23.54 -15.43
N PRO A 189 -2.13 23.57 -16.73
CA PRO A 189 -3.54 23.69 -17.12
C PRO A 189 -4.43 22.53 -16.66
N TRP A 190 -3.84 21.40 -16.26
CA TRP A 190 -4.57 20.22 -15.76
C TRP A 190 -4.23 19.88 -14.31
N VAL A 191 -3.46 20.72 -13.62
CA VAL A 191 -3.19 20.55 -12.18
C VAL A 191 -4.24 21.31 -11.39
N ILE A 192 -5.04 20.61 -10.59
CA ILE A 192 -6.15 21.21 -9.83
C ILE A 192 -5.75 21.57 -8.40
N GLY A 193 -4.69 20.98 -7.86
CA GLY A 193 -4.24 21.32 -6.52
C GLY A 193 -3.01 20.59 -6.05
N TYR A 194 -2.57 20.97 -4.86
CA TYR A 194 -1.41 20.45 -4.17
C TYR A 194 -1.78 19.90 -2.80
N ILE A 195 -1.22 18.75 -2.44
CA ILE A 195 -1.25 18.25 -1.07
C ILE A 195 0.17 18.35 -0.52
N LEU A 196 0.39 19.27 0.41
CA LEU A 196 1.69 19.54 0.99
C LEU A 196 1.92 18.60 2.18
N GLY A 197 3.00 17.83 2.13
CA GLY A 197 3.33 16.84 3.15
C GLY A 197 2.82 15.44 2.82
N VAL A 198 2.95 14.57 3.81
CA VAL A 198 2.52 13.16 3.82
C VAL A 198 1.82 12.89 5.15
N GLU A 199 1.53 11.62 5.46
CA GLU A 199 1.15 11.21 6.81
C GLU A 199 2.16 11.71 7.83
N TRP A 200 1.78 12.71 8.63
CA TRP A 200 2.67 13.30 9.62
C TRP A 200 2.90 12.34 10.78
N GLU A 201 4.17 12.15 11.15
CA GLU A 201 4.53 11.42 12.37
C GLU A 201 4.03 12.21 13.60
N ASP A 202 3.20 11.57 14.41
CA ASP A 202 2.61 12.13 15.62
C ASP A 202 3.67 12.70 16.58
N ILE A 203 4.78 11.99 16.77
CA ILE A 203 5.92 12.42 17.59
C ILE A 203 6.52 13.72 17.05
N THR A 204 6.67 13.86 15.73
CA THR A 204 7.24 15.07 15.12
C THR A 204 6.34 16.28 15.36
N VAL A 205 5.03 16.10 15.21
CA VAL A 205 4.04 17.16 15.47
C VAL A 205 4.09 17.56 16.95
N ALA A 206 3.91 16.61 17.86
CA ALA A 206 3.87 16.87 19.30
C ALA A 206 5.18 17.47 19.83
N TYR A 207 6.33 16.97 19.36
CA TYR A 207 7.64 17.49 19.75
C TYR A 207 7.86 18.92 19.24
N THR A 208 7.43 19.23 18.01
CA THR A 208 7.50 20.60 17.47
C THR A 208 6.61 21.53 18.29
N ASP A 209 5.37 21.13 18.54
CA ASP A 209 4.41 21.96 19.27
C ASP A 209 4.88 22.24 20.70
N ASP A 210 5.42 21.25 21.40
CA ASP A 210 5.95 21.43 22.75
C ASP A 210 7.20 22.33 22.77
N THR A 211 8.14 22.10 21.84
CA THR A 211 9.40 22.84 21.76
C THR A 211 9.20 24.35 21.56
N TYR A 212 8.19 24.74 20.77
CA TYR A 212 7.98 26.12 20.36
C TYR A 212 6.74 26.80 20.98
N ARG A 213 5.96 26.11 21.83
CA ARG A 213 4.69 26.60 22.40
C ARG A 213 4.77 28.01 22.99
N GLU A 214 5.84 28.29 23.72
CA GLU A 214 6.05 29.57 24.43
C GLU A 214 7.02 30.51 23.70
N GLN A 215 7.44 30.18 22.48
CA GLN A 215 8.40 30.98 21.73
C GLN A 215 7.68 32.00 20.84
N GLU A 216 8.01 33.28 21.01
CA GLU A 216 7.44 34.36 20.21
C GLU A 216 7.73 34.15 18.72
N GLY A 217 6.69 34.30 17.90
CA GLY A 217 6.80 34.14 16.46
C GLY A 217 6.81 32.69 15.99
N TYR A 218 6.35 31.72 16.79
CA TYR A 218 6.12 30.34 16.33
C TYR A 218 4.67 29.89 16.39
N SER A 219 3.82 30.56 17.17
CA SER A 219 2.37 30.30 17.27
C SER A 219 1.51 31.28 16.47
N SER A 220 2.14 32.13 15.64
CA SER A 220 1.38 32.97 14.71
C SER A 220 2.16 33.26 13.43
N TYR A 221 1.42 33.41 12.34
CA TYR A 221 1.94 33.86 11.05
C TYR A 221 0.86 34.63 10.27
N ARG A 222 1.27 35.70 9.60
CA ARG A 222 0.41 36.47 8.69
C ARG A 222 1.14 36.71 7.39
N GLY A 223 0.81 35.88 6.41
CA GLY A 223 1.25 36.01 5.03
C GLY A 223 0.33 36.88 4.18
N LYS A 224 0.57 36.89 2.87
CA LYS A 224 -0.27 37.61 1.91
C LYS A 224 -1.53 36.80 1.57
N TYR A 225 -1.42 35.49 1.53
CA TYR A 225 -2.44 34.55 1.08
C TYR A 225 -3.02 33.75 2.24
N LEU A 226 -2.17 33.30 3.17
CA LEU A 226 -2.58 32.56 4.37
C LEU A 226 -2.17 33.27 5.65
N PHE A 227 -2.91 33.04 6.72
CA PHE A 227 -2.58 33.46 8.08
C PHE A 227 -3.12 32.46 9.10
N THR A 228 -2.58 32.46 10.31
CA THR A 228 -3.01 31.57 11.39
C THR A 228 -4.16 32.17 12.20
N ALA A 229 -5.04 31.31 12.71
CA ALA A 229 -5.96 31.65 13.79
C ALA A 229 -5.20 31.91 15.11
N GLU A 230 -5.91 32.32 16.16
CA GLU A 230 -5.31 32.66 17.47
C GLU A 230 -4.81 31.41 18.21
N GLU A 231 -5.51 30.31 18.01
CA GLU A 231 -5.32 28.98 18.60
C GLU A 231 -4.32 28.09 17.85
N ALA A 232 -3.69 28.60 16.79
CA ALA A 232 -2.83 27.79 15.94
C ALA A 232 -1.59 27.26 16.66
N SER A 233 -1.29 25.97 16.47
CA SER A 233 -0.10 25.33 17.01
C SER A 233 1.18 25.79 16.28
N PRO A 234 2.37 25.58 16.87
CA PRO A 234 3.62 25.81 16.16
C PRO A 234 3.76 25.03 14.86
N PHE A 235 3.31 23.78 14.80
CA PHE A 235 3.33 22.96 13.60
C PHE A 235 2.33 23.47 12.55
N GLU A 236 1.11 23.83 12.93
CA GLU A 236 0.14 24.46 12.02
C GLU A 236 0.64 25.81 11.48
N THR A 237 1.34 26.59 12.32
CA THR A 237 1.98 27.84 11.91
C THR A 237 3.08 27.59 10.87
N LEU A 238 3.82 26.48 11.00
CA LEU A 238 4.80 26.05 10.00
C LEU A 238 4.12 25.73 8.67
N LEU A 239 3.04 24.94 8.70
CA LEU A 239 2.26 24.60 7.51
C LEU A 239 1.70 25.86 6.83
N CYS A 240 1.14 26.79 7.61
CA CYS A 240 0.65 28.09 7.14
C CYS A 240 1.76 28.87 6.39
N ARG A 241 2.99 28.90 6.95
CA ARG A 241 4.15 29.53 6.31
C ARG A 241 4.51 28.87 4.98
N VAL A 242 4.59 27.54 4.96
CA VAL A 242 4.93 26.82 3.73
C VAL A 242 3.86 27.07 2.67
N GLY A 243 2.58 26.90 3.00
CA GLY A 243 1.47 27.13 2.09
C GLY A 243 1.46 28.55 1.51
N ASP A 244 1.61 29.58 2.35
CA ASP A 244 1.66 30.98 1.90
C ASP A 244 2.82 31.22 0.92
N LYS A 245 4.00 30.63 1.19
CA LYS A 245 5.16 30.75 0.31
C LYS A 245 5.03 29.97 -0.99
N VAL A 246 4.32 28.85 -1.00
CA VAL A 246 3.99 28.10 -2.22
C VAL A 246 3.05 28.93 -3.10
N ILE A 247 1.97 29.46 -2.53
CA ILE A 247 1.01 30.31 -3.23
C ILE A 247 1.69 31.59 -3.73
N GLU A 248 2.52 32.22 -2.91
CA GLU A 248 3.30 33.41 -3.29
C GLU A 248 4.21 33.11 -4.48
N TYR A 249 4.93 31.99 -4.45
CA TYR A 249 5.84 31.61 -5.52
C TYR A 249 5.10 31.38 -6.84
N GLU A 250 4.03 30.59 -6.83
CA GLU A 250 3.24 30.33 -8.04
C GLU A 250 2.60 31.62 -8.58
N THR A 251 2.03 32.42 -7.69
CA THR A 251 1.37 33.68 -8.06
C THR A 251 2.37 34.66 -8.67
N ALA A 252 3.54 34.82 -8.07
CA ALA A 252 4.52 35.80 -8.51
C ALA A 252 5.15 35.39 -9.85
N ARG A 253 5.50 34.11 -10.01
CA ARG A 253 6.26 33.60 -11.15
C ARG A 253 5.38 33.20 -12.34
N TYR A 254 4.26 32.54 -12.08
CA TYR A 254 3.43 31.90 -13.10
C TYR A 254 2.06 32.57 -13.28
N LYS A 255 1.71 33.55 -12.43
CA LYS A 255 0.44 34.29 -12.50
C LYS A 255 -0.79 33.38 -12.46
N THR A 256 -0.67 32.23 -11.79
CA THR A 256 -1.78 31.32 -11.51
C THR A 256 -1.77 30.92 -10.05
N GLN A 257 -2.90 30.42 -9.57
CA GLN A 257 -3.06 29.76 -8.27
C GLN A 257 -3.88 28.48 -8.45
N LYS A 258 -3.54 27.42 -7.72
CA LYS A 258 -4.33 26.18 -7.60
C LYS A 258 -4.82 25.96 -6.17
N LEU A 259 -5.65 24.93 -5.95
CA LEU A 259 -6.04 24.56 -4.60
C LEU A 259 -4.82 24.12 -3.78
N VAL A 260 -4.81 24.40 -2.47
CA VAL A 260 -3.79 23.92 -1.54
C VAL A 260 -4.46 23.18 -0.39
N ALA A 261 -3.92 22.02 -0.07
CA ALA A 261 -4.25 21.25 1.12
C ALA A 261 -2.97 20.82 1.84
N PHE A 262 -3.13 20.43 3.10
CA PHE A 262 -2.09 19.79 3.89
C PHE A 262 -2.52 18.35 4.15
N SER A 263 -1.61 17.40 3.98
CA SER A 263 -1.91 15.99 4.25
C SER A 263 -2.28 15.83 5.73
N ASN A 264 -3.23 14.95 6.02
CA ASN A 264 -3.60 14.57 7.38
C ASN A 264 -4.16 13.13 7.38
N TRP A 265 -4.21 12.51 8.55
CA TRP A 265 -4.64 11.13 8.76
C TRP A 265 -4.98 10.93 10.26
N PRO A 266 -5.65 9.83 10.66
CA PRO A 266 -6.20 9.67 12.01
C PRO A 266 -5.21 9.90 13.18
N THR A 267 -3.92 9.59 13.02
CA THR A 267 -2.96 9.80 14.13
C THR A 267 -2.79 11.27 14.49
N THR A 268 -2.98 12.18 13.53
CA THR A 268 -2.85 13.65 13.71
C THR A 268 -4.14 14.40 13.43
N ASP A 269 -5.29 13.72 13.39
CA ASP A 269 -6.60 14.37 13.25
C ASP A 269 -6.88 15.40 14.38
N PRO A 270 -7.86 16.31 14.21
CA PRO A 270 -8.10 17.39 15.17
C PRO A 270 -8.99 16.97 16.36
N PHE A 271 -9.35 15.70 16.51
CA PHE A 271 -10.39 15.28 17.45
C PHE A 271 -9.84 14.85 18.80
N GLU A 272 -10.50 15.31 19.87
CA GLU A 272 -10.18 14.87 21.23
C GLU A 272 -10.93 13.58 21.59
N TYR A 273 -10.16 12.53 21.84
CA TYR A 273 -10.68 11.21 22.19
C TYR A 273 -10.69 10.97 23.70
N PRO A 274 -11.52 10.03 24.20
CA PRO A 274 -11.47 9.58 25.58
C PRO A 274 -10.07 9.12 26.00
N ASP A 275 -9.72 9.29 27.28
CA ASP A 275 -8.38 8.98 27.81
C ASP A 275 -7.95 7.52 27.57
N THR A 276 -8.89 6.58 27.55
CA THR A 276 -8.62 5.17 27.24
C THR A 276 -8.10 5.00 25.80
N VAL A 277 -8.78 5.62 24.83
CA VAL A 277 -8.38 5.60 23.41
C VAL A 277 -7.03 6.28 23.24
N LYS A 278 -6.83 7.46 23.87
CA LYS A 278 -5.56 8.18 23.80
C LYS A 278 -4.38 7.36 24.31
N LYS A 279 -4.56 6.62 25.41
CA LYS A 279 -3.52 5.73 25.96
C LYS A 279 -3.28 4.51 25.08
N LEU A 280 -4.34 3.88 24.58
CA LEU A 280 -4.25 2.67 23.76
C LEU A 280 -3.51 2.91 22.44
N PHE A 281 -3.81 4.03 21.78
CA PHE A 281 -3.26 4.36 20.47
C PHE A 281 -2.11 5.37 20.50
N MET A 282 -1.68 5.79 21.69
CA MET A 282 -0.71 6.88 21.86
C MET A 282 -1.13 8.17 21.09
N LYS A 283 -2.43 8.47 21.06
CA LYS A 283 -2.98 9.65 20.37
C LYS A 283 -2.72 10.91 21.21
N TYR A 284 -1.67 11.65 20.88
CA TYR A 284 -1.26 12.90 21.55
C TYR A 284 -0.91 14.06 20.60
N ALA A 285 -1.08 13.88 19.29
CA ALA A 285 -0.78 14.88 18.27
C ALA A 285 -2.06 15.30 17.52
N TYR A 286 -2.14 16.57 17.15
CA TYR A 286 -3.31 17.16 16.53
C TYR A 286 -2.88 18.21 15.50
N VAL A 287 -3.46 18.15 14.32
CA VAL A 287 -3.27 19.14 13.25
C VAL A 287 -4.64 19.52 12.74
N ASP A 288 -5.08 20.73 13.07
CA ASP A 288 -6.33 21.30 12.59
C ASP A 288 -6.06 22.35 11.49
N VAL A 289 -6.34 21.96 10.25
CA VAL A 289 -6.19 22.87 9.11
C VAL A 289 -7.20 24.03 9.11
N GLU A 290 -8.23 23.98 9.98
CA GLU A 290 -9.06 25.16 10.24
C GLU A 290 -8.24 26.30 10.84
N ASN A 291 -7.14 26.05 11.53
CA ASN A 291 -6.28 27.11 12.06
C ASN A 291 -5.46 27.82 10.98
N ILE A 292 -5.50 27.36 9.73
CA ILE A 292 -4.84 27.97 8.57
C ILE A 292 -5.89 28.68 7.72
N LYS A 293 -6.05 29.99 7.91
CA LYS A 293 -7.07 30.82 7.26
C LYS A 293 -6.56 31.47 5.97
N THR A 294 -7.47 31.76 5.04
CA THR A 294 -7.17 32.40 3.75
C THR A 294 -7.49 33.90 3.74
N THR A 295 -6.79 34.66 2.88
CA THR A 295 -7.15 36.05 2.55
C THR A 295 -7.84 36.10 1.18
N PRO A 296 -8.55 37.20 0.84
CA PRO A 296 -9.10 37.40 -0.51
C PRO A 296 -8.06 37.43 -1.64
N ALA A 297 -6.76 37.49 -1.34
CA ALA A 297 -5.71 37.41 -2.35
C ALA A 297 -5.48 35.97 -2.86
N PHE A 298 -6.00 34.96 -2.14
CA PHE A 298 -5.97 33.57 -2.58
C PHE A 298 -7.28 33.23 -3.28
N LEU A 299 -7.25 33.22 -4.60
CA LEU A 299 -8.41 33.12 -5.49
C LEU A 299 -8.97 31.69 -5.60
N SER A 300 -8.11 30.69 -5.45
CA SER A 300 -8.47 29.26 -5.58
C SER A 300 -8.96 28.67 -4.26
N GLY A 301 -8.28 28.91 -3.14
CA GLY A 301 -8.72 28.43 -1.83
C GLY A 301 -8.15 27.08 -1.41
N GLN A 302 -8.67 26.53 -0.30
CA GLN A 302 -8.15 25.36 0.39
C GLN A 302 -9.18 24.23 0.47
N PHE A 303 -8.71 22.99 0.58
CA PHE A 303 -9.52 21.84 0.97
C PHE A 303 -8.81 21.06 2.08
N ALA A 304 -9.56 20.34 2.90
CA ALA A 304 -9.02 19.44 3.90
C ALA A 304 -8.77 18.07 3.28
N SER A 305 -7.57 17.51 3.48
CA SER A 305 -7.12 16.26 2.84
C SER A 305 -6.88 15.20 3.90
N TYR A 306 -7.57 14.06 3.80
CA TYR A 306 -7.41 12.95 4.74
C TYR A 306 -7.12 11.62 4.05
N HIS A 307 -6.20 10.86 4.61
CA HIS A 307 -6.04 9.44 4.33
C HIS A 307 -6.89 8.69 5.35
N VAL A 308 -7.91 7.96 4.89
CA VAL A 308 -8.85 7.28 5.78
C VAL A 308 -9.11 5.88 5.27
N TYR A 309 -8.80 4.90 6.10
CA TYR A 309 -8.99 3.48 5.80
C TYR A 309 -10.11 2.92 6.67
N PRO A 310 -10.95 2.01 6.16
CA PRO A 310 -12.09 1.48 6.93
C PRO A 310 -11.68 0.64 8.14
N TYR A 311 -10.41 0.24 8.18
CA TYR A 311 -9.80 -0.52 9.24
C TYR A 311 -8.79 0.32 10.07
N TYR A 312 -8.40 1.54 9.69
CA TYR A 312 -7.33 2.25 10.43
C TYR A 312 -7.45 3.78 10.40
N SER A 313 -7.22 4.50 11.51
CA SER A 313 -7.23 4.00 12.90
C SER A 313 -8.68 3.82 13.34
N ASP A 314 -8.95 2.77 14.10
CA ASP A 314 -10.31 2.34 14.42
C ASP A 314 -10.82 2.89 15.76
N TYR A 315 -10.38 4.09 16.16
CA TYR A 315 -10.61 4.70 17.48
C TYR A 315 -12.05 4.61 18.00
N LEU A 316 -13.04 4.74 17.10
CA LEU A 316 -14.46 4.69 17.43
C LEU A 316 -14.94 3.30 17.88
N ASN A 317 -14.23 2.23 17.52
CA ASN A 317 -14.47 0.87 18.04
C ASN A 317 -14.14 0.77 19.53
N TRP A 318 -13.20 1.58 20.00
CA TRP A 318 -12.62 1.51 21.34
C TRP A 318 -13.25 2.48 22.34
N THR A 319 -14.42 3.03 22.00
CA THR A 319 -15.22 3.85 22.92
C THR A 319 -16.72 3.67 22.72
N ASP A 320 -17.43 3.43 23.81
CA ASP A 320 -18.90 3.34 23.82
C ASP A 320 -19.58 4.71 23.81
N ASP A 321 -18.93 5.74 24.36
CA ASP A 321 -19.46 7.10 24.38
C ASP A 321 -18.81 7.94 23.29
N TRP A 322 -19.61 8.34 22.29
CA TRP A 322 -19.19 9.26 21.23
C TRP A 322 -19.75 10.67 21.45
N ALA A 323 -20.41 10.95 22.59
CA ALA A 323 -21.02 12.25 22.84
C ALA A 323 -19.97 13.38 22.91
N SER A 324 -18.74 13.07 23.36
CA SER A 324 -17.62 14.03 23.35
C SER A 324 -17.20 14.43 21.92
N LEU A 325 -17.46 13.57 20.94
CA LEU A 325 -17.22 13.81 19.52
C LEU A 325 -18.46 14.40 18.81
N GLY A 326 -19.53 14.70 19.55
CA GLY A 326 -20.77 15.25 19.01
C GLY A 326 -21.73 14.22 18.41
N ILE A 327 -21.46 12.91 18.55
CA ILE A 327 -22.38 11.86 18.10
C ILE A 327 -23.12 11.26 19.29
N THR A 328 -24.41 11.57 19.41
CA THR A 328 -25.28 11.03 20.49
C THR A 328 -26.19 9.89 20.04
N ASP A 329 -26.38 9.72 18.72
CA ASP A 329 -27.19 8.66 18.13
C ASP A 329 -26.36 7.81 17.17
N LYS A 330 -25.91 6.65 17.65
CA LYS A 330 -25.13 5.70 16.83
C LYS A 330 -25.98 4.97 15.79
N THR A 331 -27.31 4.97 15.92
CA THR A 331 -28.19 4.20 15.02
C THR A 331 -28.15 4.72 13.58
N ALA A 332 -27.78 5.99 13.38
CA ALA A 332 -27.54 6.59 12.07
C ALA A 332 -26.38 5.95 11.29
N PHE A 333 -25.50 5.22 11.97
CA PHE A 333 -24.33 4.55 11.40
C PHE A 333 -24.47 3.03 11.36
N VAL A 334 -25.63 2.49 11.71
CA VAL A 334 -25.90 1.06 11.59
C VAL A 334 -26.43 0.78 10.19
N ASP A 335 -25.79 -0.15 9.48
CA ASP A 335 -26.21 -0.56 8.13
C ASP A 335 -27.48 -1.44 8.16
N GLU A 336 -28.01 -1.78 6.99
CA GLU A 336 -29.21 -2.61 6.86
C GLU A 336 -29.03 -4.03 7.42
N GLN A 337 -27.79 -4.49 7.57
CA GLN A 337 -27.42 -5.79 8.12
C GLN A 337 -27.23 -5.74 9.65
N GLY A 338 -27.32 -4.55 10.26
CA GLY A 338 -27.16 -4.35 11.70
C GLY A 338 -25.71 -4.10 12.13
N ASN A 339 -24.77 -3.92 11.20
CA ASN A 339 -23.37 -3.66 11.52
C ASN A 339 -23.12 -2.16 11.73
N LEU A 340 -22.29 -1.82 12.72
CA LEU A 340 -21.91 -0.44 12.99
C LEU A 340 -20.82 0.03 12.01
N ASN A 341 -21.10 1.03 11.18
CA ASN A 341 -20.14 1.59 10.24
C ASN A 341 -19.34 2.74 10.88
N THR A 342 -18.30 2.40 11.63
CA THR A 342 -17.40 3.38 12.28
C THR A 342 -16.61 4.23 11.29
N TYR A 343 -16.31 3.70 10.10
CA TYR A 343 -15.73 4.47 9.00
C TYR A 343 -16.61 5.65 8.59
N LYS A 344 -17.91 5.41 8.33
CA LYS A 344 -18.87 6.47 8.01
C LYS A 344 -19.04 7.47 9.17
N ALA A 345 -19.04 6.99 10.41
CA ALA A 345 -19.10 7.86 11.59
C ALA A 345 -17.89 8.81 11.63
N TYR A 346 -16.68 8.31 11.46
CA TYR A 346 -15.47 9.13 11.42
C TYR A 346 -15.49 10.13 10.26
N LEU A 347 -15.89 9.71 9.06
CA LEU A 347 -16.05 10.61 7.92
C LEU A 347 -17.05 11.75 8.20
N SER A 348 -18.14 11.47 8.94
CA SER A 348 -19.11 12.49 9.33
C SER A 348 -18.56 13.50 10.34
N LEU A 349 -17.62 13.08 11.20
CA LEU A 349 -16.91 14.00 12.09
C LEU A 349 -16.06 14.97 11.28
N LEU A 350 -15.35 14.48 10.26
CA LEU A 350 -14.51 15.31 9.39
C LEU A 350 -15.35 16.37 8.65
N THR A 351 -16.47 15.96 8.03
CA THR A 351 -17.31 16.92 7.29
C THR A 351 -18.07 17.88 8.20
N ALA A 352 -18.38 17.49 9.45
CA ALA A 352 -18.98 18.38 10.43
C ALA A 352 -17.97 19.40 11.02
N HIS A 353 -16.69 19.02 11.12
CA HIS A 353 -15.63 19.88 11.66
C HIS A 353 -15.19 20.96 10.68
N HIS A 354 -15.07 20.63 9.39
CA HIS A 354 -14.49 21.53 8.39
C HIS A 354 -15.49 22.49 7.75
N THR A 355 -15.07 23.76 7.62
CA THR A 355 -15.77 24.83 6.90
C THR A 355 -15.37 24.92 5.41
N MET A 356 -14.43 24.07 5.00
CA MET A 356 -13.90 23.93 3.65
C MET A 356 -14.20 22.53 3.09
N PRO A 357 -14.05 22.30 1.78
CA PRO A 357 -14.31 20.99 1.19
C PRO A 357 -13.41 19.92 1.81
N VAL A 358 -13.98 18.76 2.16
CA VAL A 358 -13.21 17.60 2.63
C VAL A 358 -13.00 16.62 1.47
N VAL A 359 -11.76 16.25 1.21
CA VAL A 359 -11.38 15.26 0.21
C VAL A 359 -10.68 14.11 0.91
N ILE A 360 -11.21 12.90 0.71
CA ILE A 360 -10.54 11.67 1.17
C ILE A 360 -9.48 11.32 0.13
N SER A 361 -8.31 11.95 0.25
CA SER A 361 -7.22 11.83 -0.72
C SER A 361 -6.60 10.43 -0.77
N GLU A 362 -6.98 9.56 0.16
CA GLU A 362 -6.58 8.16 0.15
C GLU A 362 -7.60 7.30 0.90
N PHE A 363 -8.07 6.22 0.27
CA PHE A 363 -8.83 5.14 0.89
C PHE A 363 -8.65 3.87 0.06
N GLY A 364 -8.75 2.69 0.69
CA GLY A 364 -8.67 1.43 -0.04
C GLY A 364 -8.71 0.19 0.83
N VAL A 365 -8.76 -0.97 0.19
CA VAL A 365 -8.56 -2.28 0.81
C VAL A 365 -7.69 -3.14 -0.11
N SER A 366 -6.96 -4.10 0.46
CA SER A 366 -6.06 -4.97 -0.29
C SER A 366 -6.72 -6.27 -0.72
N SER A 367 -6.33 -6.76 -1.90
CA SER A 367 -6.69 -8.08 -2.42
C SER A 367 -5.65 -9.17 -2.13
N GLY A 368 -4.63 -8.86 -1.30
CA GLY A 368 -3.59 -9.80 -0.91
C GLY A 368 -4.12 -10.88 0.02
N ARG A 369 -3.40 -12.00 0.11
CA ARG A 369 -3.83 -13.19 0.85
C ARG A 369 -3.73 -13.01 2.36
N GLY A 370 -2.62 -12.43 2.83
CA GLY A 370 -2.43 -12.13 4.24
C GLY A 370 -3.34 -11.00 4.70
N MET A 371 -3.50 -10.89 6.02
CA MET A 371 -4.28 -9.85 6.67
C MET A 371 -3.43 -9.20 7.77
N ALA A 372 -3.39 -7.87 7.79
CA ALA A 372 -2.59 -7.12 8.76
C ALA A 372 -3.42 -6.32 9.76
N HIS A 373 -4.67 -6.00 9.40
CA HIS A 373 -5.61 -5.30 10.26
C HIS A 373 -7.03 -5.78 9.95
N ARG A 374 -7.85 -5.92 10.98
CA ARG A 374 -9.24 -6.38 10.85
C ARG A 374 -10.21 -5.22 11.05
N ASP A 375 -11.14 -5.05 10.13
CA ASP A 375 -12.31 -4.22 10.39
C ASP A 375 -13.31 -5.03 11.24
N MET A 376 -13.44 -4.65 12.51
CA MET A 376 -14.26 -5.34 13.51
C MET A 376 -15.76 -5.36 13.16
N ASN A 377 -16.23 -4.48 12.28
CA ASN A 377 -17.67 -4.28 12.09
C ASN A 377 -18.17 -4.69 10.70
N THR A 378 -17.46 -4.34 9.63
CA THR A 378 -18.01 -4.48 8.26
C THR A 378 -17.22 -5.43 7.34
N GLY A 379 -16.12 -5.99 7.85
CA GLY A 379 -15.26 -6.94 7.12
C GLY A 379 -14.44 -6.33 5.99
N ARG A 380 -14.27 -4.99 5.96
CA ARG A 380 -13.37 -4.30 5.02
C ARG A 380 -11.93 -4.33 5.56
N ASN A 381 -11.32 -5.51 5.56
CA ASN A 381 -10.02 -5.75 6.19
C ASN A 381 -8.83 -5.21 5.37
N GLN A 382 -7.67 -5.10 6.00
CA GLN A 382 -6.40 -4.85 5.32
C GLN A 382 -5.82 -6.15 4.76
N GLY A 383 -6.41 -6.63 3.66
CA GLY A 383 -6.07 -7.91 3.02
C GLY A 383 -7.08 -9.01 3.32
N ASN A 384 -6.79 -10.23 2.87
CA ASN A 384 -7.70 -11.38 2.89
C ASN A 384 -9.08 -11.06 2.27
N MET A 385 -9.08 -10.37 1.13
CA MET A 385 -10.27 -10.12 0.31
C MET A 385 -9.98 -10.54 -1.13
N SER A 386 -10.92 -11.21 -1.80
CA SER A 386 -10.80 -11.45 -3.24
C SER A 386 -10.85 -10.13 -4.03
N GLU A 387 -10.39 -10.12 -5.29
CA GLU A 387 -10.50 -8.93 -6.15
C GLU A 387 -11.96 -8.44 -6.30
N GLN A 388 -12.92 -9.36 -6.28
CA GLN A 388 -14.34 -9.02 -6.34
C GLN A 388 -14.82 -8.37 -5.02
N GLU A 389 -14.41 -8.91 -3.88
CA GLU A 389 -14.71 -8.34 -2.55
C GLU A 389 -14.01 -6.99 -2.35
N GLN A 390 -12.78 -6.84 -2.84
CA GLN A 390 -12.06 -5.56 -2.89
C GLN A 390 -12.90 -4.51 -3.62
N GLY A 391 -13.41 -4.84 -4.81
CA GLY A 391 -14.30 -3.95 -5.57
C GLY A 391 -15.54 -3.53 -4.79
N GLN A 392 -16.22 -4.48 -4.13
CA GLN A 392 -17.42 -4.19 -3.33
C GLN A 392 -17.10 -3.32 -2.10
N ALA A 393 -15.97 -3.56 -1.44
CA ALA A 393 -15.52 -2.72 -0.34
C ALA A 393 -15.23 -1.28 -0.79
N LEU A 394 -14.61 -1.10 -1.96
CA LEU A 394 -14.35 0.23 -2.54
C LEU A 394 -15.66 0.96 -2.88
N VAL A 395 -16.65 0.27 -3.46
CA VAL A 395 -17.99 0.83 -3.72
C VAL A 395 -18.61 1.36 -2.42
N ARG A 396 -18.65 0.52 -1.36
CA ARG A 396 -19.21 0.91 -0.06
C ARG A 396 -18.48 2.11 0.54
N CYS A 397 -17.14 2.13 0.49
CA CYS A 397 -16.36 3.26 0.98
C CYS A 397 -16.67 4.55 0.19
N TYR A 398 -16.76 4.47 -1.14
CA TYR A 398 -17.13 5.61 -1.97
C TYR A 398 -18.53 6.12 -1.64
N GLU A 399 -19.52 5.24 -1.48
CA GLU A 399 -20.88 5.61 -1.10
C GLU A 399 -20.94 6.27 0.28
N ASP A 400 -20.18 5.74 1.26
CA ASP A 400 -20.04 6.35 2.59
C ASP A 400 -19.48 7.79 2.49
N ILE A 401 -18.36 7.97 1.77
CA ILE A 401 -17.71 9.27 1.50
C ILE A 401 -18.70 10.26 0.87
N LYS A 402 -19.43 9.81 -0.15
CA LYS A 402 -20.43 10.62 -0.84
C LYS A 402 -21.58 11.00 0.09
N SER A 403 -22.05 10.06 0.92
CA SER A 403 -23.22 10.25 1.77
C SER A 403 -23.01 11.28 2.89
N VAL A 404 -21.77 11.46 3.35
CA VAL A 404 -21.44 12.45 4.39
C VAL A 404 -21.06 13.83 3.85
N GLY A 405 -21.05 14.00 2.52
CA GLY A 405 -20.83 15.30 1.87
C GLY A 405 -19.38 15.62 1.51
N CYS A 406 -18.46 14.65 1.48
CA CYS A 406 -17.11 14.91 1.00
C CYS A 406 -17.11 15.36 -0.47
N ALA A 407 -16.20 16.27 -0.83
CA ALA A 407 -16.05 16.84 -2.17
C ALA A 407 -15.36 15.89 -3.18
N GLY A 408 -14.87 14.75 -2.72
CA GLY A 408 -14.36 13.69 -3.56
C GLY A 408 -13.39 12.78 -2.82
N CYS A 409 -12.76 11.89 -3.58
CA CYS A 409 -11.84 10.89 -3.03
C CYS A 409 -10.83 10.37 -4.06
N CYS A 410 -9.77 9.71 -3.57
CA CYS A 410 -8.81 9.00 -4.41
C CYS A 410 -8.58 7.57 -3.91
N ILE A 411 -8.83 6.57 -4.76
CA ILE A 411 -8.60 5.15 -4.43
C ILE A 411 -7.10 4.88 -4.32
N PHE A 412 -6.68 4.19 -3.27
CA PHE A 412 -5.36 3.58 -3.15
C PHE A 412 -5.44 2.11 -3.58
N SER A 413 -4.91 1.72 -4.75
CA SER A 413 -4.19 2.56 -5.73
C SER A 413 -4.38 2.06 -7.17
N TRP A 414 -3.72 2.69 -8.16
CA TRP A 414 -3.83 2.29 -9.56
C TRP A 414 -3.24 0.90 -9.82
N GLN A 415 -1.99 0.65 -9.45
CA GLN A 415 -1.28 -0.60 -9.72
C GLN A 415 -0.74 -1.27 -8.45
N ASP A 416 -0.61 -2.60 -8.49
CA ASP A 416 0.09 -3.38 -7.48
C ASP A 416 1.59 -3.03 -7.46
N GLU A 417 2.24 -3.16 -6.30
CA GLU A 417 3.62 -2.72 -6.13
C GLU A 417 4.45 -3.76 -5.34
N TRP A 418 5.16 -4.63 -6.05
CA TRP A 418 5.92 -5.76 -5.47
C TRP A 418 6.99 -5.34 -4.45
N PHE A 419 7.53 -4.13 -4.52
CA PHE A 419 8.56 -3.70 -3.58
C PHE A 419 8.02 -3.43 -2.17
N LYS A 420 6.69 -3.27 -2.02
CA LYS A 420 6.06 -2.95 -0.74
C LYS A 420 6.14 -4.09 0.27
N ARG A 421 6.00 -3.72 1.53
CA ARG A 421 6.14 -4.58 2.72
C ARG A 421 5.08 -4.19 3.75
N THR A 422 4.64 -5.16 4.55
CA THR A 422 3.76 -4.92 5.69
C THR A 422 4.49 -5.26 6.99
N TRP A 423 4.16 -4.57 8.08
CA TRP A 423 4.81 -4.77 9.39
C TRP A 423 4.77 -6.23 9.88
N ASN A 424 3.67 -6.96 9.61
CA ASN A 424 3.48 -8.33 10.05
C ASN A 424 4.04 -9.39 9.08
N THR A 425 4.71 -8.98 8.00
CA THR A 425 5.43 -9.89 7.08
C THR A 425 6.90 -9.52 6.91
N MET A 426 7.28 -8.28 7.21
CA MET A 426 8.63 -7.77 6.93
C MET A 426 9.76 -8.51 7.66
N TYR A 427 9.47 -9.16 8.78
CA TYR A 427 10.44 -9.99 9.52
C TYR A 427 10.79 -11.30 8.79
N ALA A 428 9.90 -11.76 7.91
CA ALA A 428 9.98 -13.06 7.23
C ALA A 428 10.54 -12.97 5.79
N VAL A 429 11.02 -11.79 5.36
CA VAL A 429 11.47 -11.59 3.97
C VAL A 429 12.73 -10.75 3.89
N ASP A 430 13.55 -10.98 2.86
CA ASP A 430 14.69 -10.13 2.57
C ASP A 430 14.21 -8.79 1.97
N LEU A 431 14.20 -7.76 2.82
CA LEU A 431 13.76 -6.41 2.46
C LEU A 431 14.59 -5.74 1.37
N THR A 432 15.74 -6.30 0.99
CA THR A 432 16.57 -5.83 -0.13
C THR A 432 16.24 -6.52 -1.45
N ARG A 433 15.22 -7.40 -1.45
CA ARG A 433 14.88 -8.27 -2.59
C ARG A 433 13.41 -8.25 -2.98
N THR A 434 12.55 -7.55 -2.23
CA THR A 434 11.08 -7.51 -2.46
C THR A 434 10.64 -7.17 -3.89
N PRO A 435 11.32 -6.32 -4.70
CA PRO A 435 10.85 -6.05 -6.06
C PRO A 435 10.95 -7.25 -7.00
N TYR A 436 11.73 -8.27 -6.65
CA TYR A 436 12.06 -9.37 -7.56
C TYR A 436 11.10 -10.55 -7.46
N TRP A 437 10.04 -10.47 -6.66
CA TRP A 437 9.03 -11.51 -6.56
C TRP A 437 7.72 -10.91 -6.03
N SER A 438 6.62 -11.62 -6.25
CA SER A 438 5.29 -11.18 -5.81
C SER A 438 4.94 -11.92 -4.53
N ASP A 439 5.05 -11.25 -3.39
CA ASP A 439 4.79 -11.86 -2.10
C ASP A 439 3.30 -11.82 -1.76
N TYR A 440 2.57 -12.87 -2.16
CA TYR A 440 1.12 -12.92 -2.02
C TYR A 440 0.60 -12.80 -0.58
N GLN A 441 1.45 -13.04 0.42
CA GLN A 441 1.14 -12.88 1.84
C GLN A 441 1.20 -11.41 2.28
N THR A 442 1.98 -10.55 1.62
CA THR A 442 2.12 -9.14 1.95
C THR A 442 1.00 -8.31 1.30
N ASN A 443 -0.01 -7.95 2.10
CA ASN A 443 -1.17 -7.17 1.65
C ASN A 443 -0.80 -5.82 1.01
N GLU A 444 0.26 -5.13 1.43
CA GLU A 444 0.66 -3.84 0.86
C GLU A 444 1.02 -3.91 -0.63
N GLN A 445 1.34 -5.09 -1.16
CA GLN A 445 1.61 -5.26 -2.59
C GLN A 445 0.35 -5.27 -3.47
N TYR A 446 -0.85 -5.48 -2.90
CA TYR A 446 -2.07 -5.84 -3.65
C TYR A 446 -3.26 -4.86 -3.54
N PHE A 447 -2.97 -3.57 -3.31
CA PHE A 447 -3.99 -2.50 -3.32
C PHE A 447 -4.38 -2.03 -4.73
N GLY A 448 -3.60 -2.35 -5.75
CA GLY A 448 -3.83 -1.90 -7.11
C GLY A 448 -5.16 -2.38 -7.68
N LEU A 449 -5.74 -1.59 -8.58
CA LEU A 449 -6.80 -2.01 -9.51
C LEU A 449 -6.24 -2.72 -10.75
N LEU A 450 -4.92 -2.59 -10.98
CA LEU A 450 -4.13 -3.31 -11.98
C LEU A 450 -3.13 -4.22 -11.27
N SER A 451 -3.15 -5.52 -11.59
CA SER A 451 -2.19 -6.52 -11.14
C SER A 451 -1.00 -6.62 -12.08
N PHE A 452 0.13 -7.03 -11.53
CA PHE A 452 1.25 -7.61 -12.27
C PHE A 452 1.32 -9.10 -11.96
N ASP A 453 0.85 -9.93 -12.88
CA ASP A 453 0.84 -11.38 -12.73
C ASP A 453 2.10 -12.00 -13.35
N PRO A 454 2.64 -13.10 -12.79
CA PRO A 454 3.87 -13.73 -13.27
C PRO A 454 3.79 -14.20 -14.72
N GLY A 455 4.96 -14.38 -15.35
CA GLY A 455 5.05 -14.82 -16.75
C GLY A 455 4.77 -13.71 -17.76
N ARG A 456 5.22 -13.90 -19.01
CA ARG A 456 5.23 -12.84 -20.04
C ARG A 456 3.88 -12.54 -20.67
N GLU A 457 3.00 -13.53 -20.70
CA GLU A 457 1.68 -13.45 -21.34
C GLU A 457 0.63 -14.13 -20.45
N ASN A 458 0.99 -15.25 -19.83
CA ASN A 458 0.19 -15.99 -18.86
C ASN A 458 1.10 -16.46 -17.72
N SER A 459 0.49 -16.72 -16.56
CA SER A 459 1.16 -17.47 -15.48
C SER A 459 1.48 -18.90 -15.92
N VAL A 460 2.38 -19.57 -15.23
CA VAL A 460 2.76 -20.95 -15.58
C VAL A 460 1.62 -21.96 -15.33
N CYS A 461 0.74 -21.63 -14.39
CA CYS A 461 -0.45 -22.42 -14.06
C CYS A 461 -1.54 -21.52 -13.46
N TYR A 462 -2.80 -21.81 -13.81
CA TYR A 462 -3.98 -21.34 -13.11
C TYR A 462 -4.68 -22.52 -12.43
N VAL A 463 -4.89 -22.44 -11.12
CA VAL A 463 -5.64 -23.46 -10.38
C VAL A 463 -7.12 -23.38 -10.77
N ASP A 464 -7.56 -24.19 -11.73
CA ASP A 464 -8.92 -24.09 -12.29
C ASP A 464 -9.57 -25.42 -12.69
N GLY A 465 -8.83 -26.53 -12.54
CA GLY A 465 -9.23 -27.88 -12.85
C GLY A 465 -8.83 -28.34 -14.25
N ASP A 466 -8.25 -27.47 -15.09
CA ASP A 466 -7.73 -27.79 -16.41
C ASP A 466 -6.24 -28.16 -16.37
N ILE A 467 -5.97 -29.46 -16.45
CA ILE A 467 -4.60 -29.97 -16.35
C ILE A 467 -3.74 -29.77 -17.62
N SER A 468 -4.24 -29.08 -18.66
CA SER A 468 -3.52 -28.94 -19.94
C SER A 468 -2.18 -28.21 -19.81
N GLU A 469 -2.05 -27.31 -18.84
CA GLU A 469 -0.83 -26.54 -18.53
C GLU A 469 0.29 -27.41 -17.92
N TRP A 470 -0.04 -28.62 -17.45
CA TRP A 470 0.88 -29.52 -16.76
C TRP A 470 1.64 -30.48 -17.68
N SER A 471 1.43 -30.41 -18.98
CA SER A 471 2.02 -31.34 -19.95
C SER A 471 3.56 -31.38 -19.91
N ASP A 472 4.21 -30.26 -19.58
CA ASP A 472 5.67 -30.14 -19.43
C ASP A 472 6.13 -30.13 -17.96
N ALA A 473 5.23 -30.38 -17.00
CA ALA A 473 5.57 -30.36 -15.57
C ALA A 473 6.50 -31.49 -15.16
N ALA A 474 7.40 -31.22 -14.22
CA ALA A 474 8.28 -32.23 -13.66
C ALA A 474 7.49 -33.14 -12.71
N LEU A 475 7.43 -34.44 -13.02
CA LEU A 475 6.99 -35.47 -12.07
C LEU A 475 8.04 -35.57 -10.94
N VAL A 476 7.64 -35.24 -9.72
CA VAL A 476 8.53 -35.18 -8.55
C VAL A 476 8.53 -36.49 -7.79
N CYS A 477 7.35 -37.00 -7.44
CA CYS A 477 7.23 -38.25 -6.71
C CYS A 477 6.04 -39.09 -7.18
N GLN A 478 6.16 -40.39 -6.96
CA GLN A 478 5.12 -41.37 -7.21
C GLN A 478 5.10 -42.35 -6.03
N ASN A 479 3.92 -42.59 -5.47
CA ASN A 479 3.72 -43.50 -4.36
C ASN A 479 2.44 -44.32 -4.61
N GLY A 480 2.60 -45.52 -5.18
CA GLY A 480 1.48 -46.36 -5.57
C GLY A 480 0.64 -45.74 -6.68
N ASP A 481 -0.64 -45.50 -6.39
CA ASP A 481 -1.64 -44.86 -7.26
C ASP A 481 -1.62 -43.33 -7.18
N MET A 482 -0.71 -42.75 -6.39
CA MET A 482 -0.57 -41.30 -6.23
C MET A 482 0.69 -40.77 -6.92
N SER A 483 0.61 -39.55 -7.44
CA SER A 483 1.79 -38.82 -7.95
C SER A 483 1.67 -37.32 -7.72
N VAL A 484 2.82 -36.66 -7.64
CA VAL A 484 2.91 -35.19 -7.56
C VAL A 484 3.83 -34.67 -8.65
N SER A 485 3.32 -33.70 -9.41
CA SER A 485 4.12 -32.87 -10.33
C SER A 485 4.21 -31.45 -9.78
N MET A 486 5.30 -30.75 -10.08
CA MET A 486 5.53 -29.38 -9.60
C MET A 486 6.01 -28.43 -10.70
N GLN A 487 5.62 -27.17 -10.55
CA GLN A 487 6.12 -26.01 -11.29
C GLN A 487 6.16 -24.79 -10.35
N TYR A 488 6.79 -23.69 -10.75
CA TYR A 488 6.79 -22.45 -9.97
C TYR A 488 7.09 -21.23 -10.82
N ASP A 489 6.71 -20.06 -10.30
CA ASP A 489 6.98 -18.75 -10.88
C ASP A 489 7.32 -17.70 -9.81
N GLU A 490 7.32 -16.42 -10.21
CA GLU A 490 7.66 -15.30 -9.35
C GLU A 490 6.70 -15.07 -8.16
N LYS A 491 5.55 -15.77 -8.08
CA LYS A 491 4.53 -15.62 -7.03
C LYS A 491 4.26 -16.92 -6.26
N PHE A 492 4.24 -18.06 -6.95
CA PHE A 492 3.77 -19.32 -6.35
C PHE A 492 4.64 -20.54 -6.68
N LEU A 493 4.58 -21.51 -5.76
CA LEU A 493 4.84 -22.93 -6.02
C LEU A 493 3.53 -23.63 -6.37
N TYR A 494 3.52 -24.39 -7.47
CA TYR A 494 2.36 -25.13 -7.94
C TYR A 494 2.57 -26.64 -7.80
N PHE A 495 1.52 -27.35 -7.43
CA PHE A 495 1.47 -28.81 -7.30
C PHE A 495 0.26 -29.36 -8.06
N LEU A 496 0.49 -30.39 -8.87
CA LEU A 496 -0.55 -31.24 -9.41
C LEU A 496 -0.48 -32.58 -8.69
N ILE A 497 -1.48 -32.86 -7.87
CA ILE A 497 -1.62 -34.11 -7.16
C ILE A 497 -2.58 -34.97 -7.95
N HIS A 498 -2.17 -36.19 -8.27
CA HIS A 498 -3.02 -37.20 -8.88
C HIS A 498 -3.19 -38.38 -7.93
N LYS A 499 -4.40 -38.93 -7.86
CA LYS A 499 -4.71 -40.20 -7.21
C LYS A 499 -5.78 -40.93 -8.01
N ASP A 500 -5.54 -42.20 -8.37
CA ASP A 500 -6.55 -43.02 -9.05
C ASP A 500 -7.86 -43.07 -8.25
N ASN A 501 -8.98 -42.79 -8.91
CA ASN A 501 -10.33 -42.80 -8.33
C ASN A 501 -10.44 -41.94 -7.06
N LEU A 502 -9.86 -40.74 -7.08
CA LEU A 502 -9.86 -39.82 -5.96
C LEU A 502 -11.30 -39.51 -5.51
N LYS A 503 -11.55 -39.64 -4.21
CA LYS A 503 -12.78 -39.15 -3.58
C LYS A 503 -12.47 -38.02 -2.62
N PHE A 504 -12.26 -36.84 -3.19
CA PHE A 504 -11.67 -35.71 -2.46
C PHE A 504 -12.43 -35.30 -1.18
N GLU A 505 -13.75 -35.47 -1.12
CA GLU A 505 -14.54 -35.17 0.08
C GLU A 505 -14.54 -36.28 1.14
N GLU A 506 -14.14 -37.51 0.77
CA GLU A 506 -14.14 -38.68 1.67
C GLU A 506 -12.71 -39.06 2.13
N GLU A 507 -11.69 -38.66 1.38
CA GLU A 507 -10.31 -39.06 1.57
C GLU A 507 -9.42 -37.86 1.94
N THR A 508 -8.47 -38.07 2.84
CA THR A 508 -7.44 -37.06 3.16
C THR A 508 -6.10 -37.44 2.53
N LEU A 509 -5.53 -36.51 1.78
CA LEU A 509 -4.17 -36.61 1.26
C LEU A 509 -3.23 -35.73 2.06
N TYR A 510 -1.99 -36.20 2.23
CA TYR A 510 -0.93 -35.48 2.92
C TYR A 510 0.28 -35.34 2.01
N LEU A 511 0.80 -34.11 1.90
CA LEU A 511 2.05 -33.83 1.21
C LEU A 511 3.06 -33.31 2.23
N PRO A 512 3.95 -34.18 2.76
CA PRO A 512 5.08 -33.72 3.55
C PRO A 512 6.09 -33.00 2.64
N ILE A 513 6.59 -31.86 3.11
CA ILE A 513 7.56 -31.01 2.41
C ILE A 513 8.74 -30.76 3.36
N ASP A 514 9.95 -30.95 2.84
CA ASP A 514 11.22 -30.61 3.48
C ASP A 514 11.88 -29.49 2.67
N THR A 515 12.16 -28.38 3.34
CA THR A 515 12.91 -27.26 2.77
C THR A 515 14.25 -27.07 3.46
N THR A 516 14.38 -27.30 4.77
CA THR A 516 15.62 -27.03 5.50
C THR A 516 16.48 -28.27 5.69
N PRO A 517 17.79 -28.20 5.41
CA PRO A 517 18.71 -29.31 5.64
C PRO A 517 19.12 -29.48 7.12
N LYS A 518 18.65 -28.61 8.03
CA LYS A 518 19.13 -28.57 9.43
C LYS A 518 18.17 -29.17 10.45
N THR A 519 16.86 -29.07 10.21
CA THR A 519 15.80 -29.51 11.12
C THR A 519 14.77 -30.36 10.38
N GLY A 520 13.66 -30.68 11.02
CA GLY A 520 12.53 -31.39 10.43
C GLY A 520 12.27 -32.72 11.13
N SER A 521 11.04 -33.20 11.05
CA SER A 521 10.62 -34.41 11.75
C SER A 521 10.30 -35.56 10.81
N SER A 522 10.77 -36.77 11.14
CA SER A 522 10.43 -37.99 10.39
C SER A 522 9.10 -38.63 10.84
N TYR A 523 8.40 -38.00 11.79
CA TYR A 523 7.13 -38.46 12.33
C TYR A 523 6.22 -37.27 12.64
N CYS A 524 5.03 -37.23 12.03
CA CYS A 524 4.00 -36.27 12.40
C CYS A 524 3.04 -36.92 13.39
N ARG A 525 3.05 -36.45 14.65
CA ARG A 525 2.18 -36.98 15.70
C ARG A 525 0.71 -36.70 15.43
N ASN A 526 0.39 -35.51 14.90
CA ASN A 526 -0.97 -35.03 14.66
C ASN A 526 -1.82 -36.05 13.87
N PHE A 527 -1.20 -36.70 12.88
CA PHE A 527 -1.88 -37.59 11.93
C PHE A 527 -1.28 -39.00 11.89
N GLY A 528 -0.30 -39.29 12.75
CA GLY A 528 0.36 -40.60 12.79
C GLY A 528 1.24 -40.93 11.57
N LEU A 529 1.67 -39.93 10.81
CA LEU A 529 2.40 -40.09 9.54
C LEU A 529 3.88 -40.31 9.78
N LYS A 530 4.52 -41.14 8.95
CA LYS A 530 5.97 -41.44 9.04
C LYS A 530 6.63 -41.15 7.71
N PHE A 531 7.81 -40.58 7.74
CA PHE A 531 8.56 -40.14 6.56
C PHE A 531 9.95 -40.80 6.54
N ASP A 532 10.56 -40.97 5.37
CA ASP A 532 11.91 -41.53 5.25
C ASP A 532 13.03 -40.51 5.54
N ARG A 533 12.65 -39.23 5.63
CA ARG A 533 13.50 -38.08 6.02
C ARG A 533 12.72 -37.10 6.90
N GLY A 534 13.37 -36.05 7.39
CA GLY A 534 12.68 -34.95 8.09
C GLY A 534 11.73 -34.21 7.14
N ALA A 535 10.58 -33.78 7.64
CA ALA A 535 9.69 -32.86 6.96
C ALA A 535 9.49 -31.62 7.85
N ASP A 536 9.40 -30.46 7.23
CA ASP A 536 9.22 -29.16 7.90
C ASP A 536 7.78 -28.67 7.77
N PHE A 537 7.10 -29.06 6.69
CA PHE A 537 5.71 -28.71 6.44
C PHE A 537 4.90 -29.94 6.05
N ILE A 538 3.59 -29.86 6.28
CA ILE A 538 2.62 -30.83 5.80
C ILE A 538 1.45 -30.06 5.19
N VAL A 539 1.21 -30.28 3.90
CA VAL A 539 -0.07 -29.91 3.29
C VAL A 539 -1.07 -31.00 3.61
N VAL A 540 -2.18 -30.62 4.22
CA VAL A 540 -3.33 -31.47 4.52
C VAL A 540 -4.43 -31.11 3.53
N LEU A 541 -4.76 -32.02 2.62
CA LEU A 541 -5.85 -31.88 1.66
C LEU A 541 -7.03 -32.73 2.14
N ASN A 542 -7.97 -32.10 2.82
CA ASN A 542 -9.11 -32.73 3.51
C ASN A 542 -10.42 -32.01 3.14
N GLY A 543 -10.87 -32.21 1.90
CA GLY A 543 -12.06 -31.54 1.38
C GLY A 543 -11.91 -30.02 1.23
N PRO A 544 -12.98 -29.34 0.75
CA PRO A 544 -12.94 -27.91 0.44
C PRO A 544 -12.68 -26.99 1.65
N ASP A 545 -13.19 -27.36 2.84
CA ASP A 545 -13.26 -26.44 3.98
C ASP A 545 -12.19 -26.66 5.06
N ASN A 546 -11.51 -27.81 5.05
CA ASN A 546 -10.57 -28.23 6.11
C ASN A 546 -9.12 -28.38 5.66
N SER A 547 -8.82 -28.07 4.39
CA SER A 547 -7.47 -28.14 3.83
C SER A 547 -6.57 -27.01 4.34
N ARG A 548 -5.30 -27.30 4.62
CA ARG A 548 -4.34 -26.34 5.19
C ARG A 548 -2.89 -26.77 5.02
N VAL A 549 -1.97 -25.82 5.17
CA VAL A 549 -0.54 -26.07 5.38
C VAL A 549 -0.22 -25.92 6.86
N MET A 550 0.53 -26.87 7.39
CA MET A 550 1.03 -26.89 8.75
C MET A 550 2.56 -26.89 8.73
N VAL A 551 3.18 -26.34 9.76
CA VAL A 551 4.64 -26.24 9.91
C VAL A 551 5.09 -26.93 11.21
N GLN A 552 6.26 -27.55 11.20
CA GLN A 552 6.88 -28.10 12.39
C GLN A 552 7.07 -26.98 13.43
N GLU A 553 6.71 -27.20 14.69
CA GLU A 553 6.69 -26.14 15.72
C GLU A 553 8.03 -25.40 15.92
N ARG A 554 9.17 -26.06 15.64
CA ARG A 554 10.49 -25.43 15.70
C ARG A 554 10.71 -24.46 14.54
N TYR A 555 10.08 -24.70 13.40
CA TYR A 555 10.23 -23.91 12.19
C TYR A 555 9.06 -22.95 11.95
N GLU A 556 8.23 -22.72 12.97
CA GLU A 556 7.16 -21.72 12.96
C GLU A 556 7.76 -20.31 13.19
N SER A 557 7.57 -19.41 12.21
CA SER A 557 8.23 -18.11 12.15
C SER A 557 7.62 -17.05 13.08
N LEU A 558 6.31 -17.14 13.35
CA LEU A 558 5.60 -16.26 14.26
C LEU A 558 6.06 -16.49 15.71
N ARG A 559 6.25 -17.73 16.15
CA ARG A 559 6.78 -18.13 17.45
C ARG A 559 8.18 -17.56 17.64
N SER A 560 9.04 -17.72 16.63
CA SER A 560 10.41 -17.19 16.66
C SER A 560 10.47 -15.67 16.87
N THR A 561 9.45 -14.94 16.41
CA THR A 561 9.48 -13.48 16.30
C THR A 561 8.59 -12.77 17.32
N TYR A 562 7.45 -13.37 17.67
CA TYR A 562 6.34 -12.74 18.38
C TYR A 562 5.75 -13.60 19.51
N SER A 563 6.40 -14.71 19.94
CA SER A 563 5.84 -15.53 21.04
C SER A 563 5.67 -14.74 22.34
N GLN A 564 6.48 -13.70 22.56
CA GLN A 564 6.39 -12.88 23.77
C GLN A 564 5.16 -11.98 23.71
N GLU A 565 4.93 -11.33 22.57
CA GLU A 565 3.81 -10.42 22.33
C GLU A 565 2.47 -11.15 22.22
N ILE A 566 2.46 -12.36 21.64
CA ILE A 566 1.23 -13.10 21.32
C ILE A 566 0.90 -14.15 22.37
N ASP A 567 1.90 -14.91 22.83
CA ASP A 567 1.71 -16.06 23.72
C ASP A 567 2.23 -15.83 25.16
N GLY A 568 2.85 -14.67 25.43
CA GLY A 568 3.33 -14.30 26.76
C GLY A 568 4.57 -15.06 27.24
N PHE A 569 5.34 -15.70 26.34
CA PHE A 569 6.58 -16.40 26.70
C PHE A 569 7.74 -16.11 25.75
N ASP A 570 8.96 -16.13 26.27
CA ASP A 570 10.19 -16.04 25.48
C ASP A 570 10.57 -17.43 24.95
N THR A 571 10.48 -17.63 23.63
CA THR A 571 10.80 -18.90 22.96
C THR A 571 12.28 -19.28 23.04
N TYR A 572 13.18 -18.33 23.32
CA TYR A 572 14.63 -18.56 23.39
C TYR A 572 15.13 -18.98 24.78
N LEU A 573 14.24 -19.06 25.78
CA LEU A 573 14.56 -19.71 27.05
C LEU A 573 14.69 -21.22 26.86
N ALA A 574 15.71 -21.82 27.47
CA ALA A 574 16.09 -23.22 27.24
C ALA A 574 14.92 -24.23 27.37
N ASP A 575 13.99 -23.99 28.29
CA ASP A 575 12.83 -24.87 28.52
C ASP A 575 11.71 -24.70 27.47
N ASN A 576 11.73 -23.63 26.68
CA ASN A 576 10.73 -23.29 25.66
C ASN A 576 11.18 -23.62 24.23
N ILE A 577 12.44 -24.00 24.02
CA ILE A 577 12.99 -24.30 22.70
C ILE A 577 12.44 -25.67 22.24
N PRO A 578 11.71 -25.75 21.11
CA PRO A 578 11.25 -27.03 20.58
C PRO A 578 12.41 -27.90 20.08
N ASP A 579 12.29 -29.22 20.21
CA ASP A 579 13.30 -30.17 19.73
C ASP A 579 13.52 -30.06 18.21
N ALA A 580 14.76 -30.30 17.75
CA ALA A 580 15.15 -30.24 16.33
C ALA A 580 14.29 -31.15 15.43
N ASP A 581 13.90 -32.32 15.96
CA ASP A 581 13.06 -33.32 15.31
C ASP A 581 11.65 -33.41 15.91
N SER A 582 11.19 -32.35 16.59
CA SER A 582 9.87 -32.32 17.24
C SER A 582 8.78 -32.84 16.28
N PRO A 583 7.96 -33.81 16.70
CA PRO A 583 6.95 -34.43 15.84
C PRO A 583 5.65 -33.63 15.76
N ASP A 584 5.60 -32.46 16.39
CA ASP A 584 4.42 -31.60 16.43
C ASP A 584 4.43 -30.59 15.29
N PHE A 585 3.33 -30.61 14.52
CA PHE A 585 3.07 -29.64 13.46
C PHE A 585 1.93 -28.74 13.92
N VAL A 586 2.11 -27.44 13.76
CA VAL A 586 1.18 -26.38 14.18
C VAL A 586 0.63 -25.64 12.96
N THR A 587 -0.46 -24.91 13.16
CA THR A 587 -1.03 -24.07 12.11
C THR A 587 -0.14 -22.85 11.88
N ILE A 588 -0.02 -22.43 10.62
CA ILE A 588 0.76 -21.24 10.26
C ILE A 588 -0.11 -20.01 10.50
N LYS A 589 0.38 -19.08 11.32
CA LYS A 589 -0.34 -17.88 11.71
C LYS A 589 0.43 -16.62 11.36
N MET A 590 -0.28 -15.51 11.23
CA MET A 590 0.29 -14.16 11.10
C MET A 590 -0.22 -13.30 12.25
N ALA A 591 0.62 -12.38 12.74
CA ALA A 591 0.17 -11.39 13.70
C ALA A 591 -0.88 -10.48 13.05
N LEU A 592 -1.96 -10.25 13.79
CA LEU A 592 -2.84 -9.09 13.62
C LEU A 592 -2.43 -8.09 14.71
N GLU A 593 -2.65 -6.79 14.47
CA GLU A 593 -2.56 -5.69 15.44
C GLU A 593 -1.97 -6.03 16.82
N ILE A 594 -0.73 -5.61 17.08
CA ILE A 594 -0.09 -5.83 18.37
C ILE A 594 -0.32 -4.63 19.28
N TYR A 595 -1.11 -4.83 20.34
CA TYR A 595 -1.32 -3.84 21.40
C TYR A 595 -0.37 -4.11 22.57
N ASN A 596 0.66 -3.28 22.73
CA ASN A 596 1.59 -3.36 23.86
C ASN A 596 0.98 -2.74 25.12
N ILE A 597 -0.09 -3.33 25.64
CA ILE A 597 -0.67 -2.96 26.94
C ILE A 597 -0.47 -4.07 27.98
N PRO A 598 -0.16 -3.74 29.25
CA PRO A 598 -0.11 -4.73 30.31
C PRO A 598 -1.46 -5.44 30.49
N GLU A 599 -1.45 -6.73 30.84
CA GLU A 599 -2.67 -7.52 31.10
C GLU A 599 -3.58 -6.84 32.13
N GLU A 600 -3.01 -6.18 33.14
CA GLU A 600 -3.80 -5.47 34.14
C GLU A 600 -4.58 -4.30 33.55
N ALA A 601 -3.97 -3.57 32.60
CA ALA A 601 -4.63 -2.46 31.91
C ALA A 601 -5.71 -2.95 30.93
N GLN A 602 -5.47 -4.07 30.24
CA GLN A 602 -6.47 -4.71 29.39
C GLN A 602 -7.72 -5.11 30.18
N ALA A 603 -7.53 -5.74 31.35
CA ALA A 603 -8.62 -6.15 32.22
C ALA A 603 -9.34 -4.95 32.86
N GLU A 604 -8.60 -3.91 33.29
CA GLU A 604 -9.17 -2.69 33.87
C GLU A 604 -10.06 -1.95 32.86
N TRP A 605 -9.65 -1.91 31.59
CA TRP A 605 -10.35 -1.18 30.52
C TRP A 605 -11.38 -2.04 29.76
N ASN A 606 -11.50 -3.33 30.13
CA ASN A 606 -12.42 -4.29 29.52
C ASN A 606 -12.28 -4.35 27.98
N LEU A 607 -11.04 -4.39 27.49
CA LEU A 607 -10.72 -4.41 26.06
C LEU A 607 -10.70 -5.85 25.52
N ASP A 608 -11.49 -6.10 24.47
CA ASP A 608 -11.47 -7.34 23.70
C ASP A 608 -10.88 -7.07 22.31
N PHE A 609 -9.61 -7.45 22.12
CA PHE A 609 -8.89 -7.32 20.85
C PHE A 609 -9.27 -8.37 19.81
N GLY A 610 -10.15 -9.32 20.17
CA GLY A 610 -10.38 -10.50 19.35
C GLY A 610 -9.12 -11.37 19.25
N GLU A 611 -8.99 -12.10 18.13
CA GLU A 611 -7.80 -12.91 17.89
C GLU A 611 -6.63 -12.04 17.44
N ALA A 612 -5.54 -12.04 18.21
CA ALA A 612 -4.26 -11.38 17.87
C ALA A 612 -3.55 -12.01 16.66
N THR A 613 -4.13 -13.06 16.06
CA THR A 613 -3.52 -13.77 14.93
C THR A 613 -4.55 -14.16 13.86
N PHE A 614 -4.06 -14.42 12.65
CA PHE A 614 -4.82 -14.94 11.52
C PHE A 614 -4.19 -16.25 11.02
N GLU A 615 -4.96 -17.33 10.89
CA GLU A 615 -4.48 -18.60 10.32
C GLU A 615 -4.27 -18.46 8.81
N THR A 616 -3.06 -18.08 8.41
CA THR A 616 -2.68 -17.98 6.99
C THR A 616 -2.41 -19.35 6.36
N GLY A 617 -2.16 -20.39 7.15
CA GLY A 617 -2.00 -21.76 6.65
C GLY A 617 -3.27 -22.38 6.05
N ARG A 618 -4.46 -21.85 6.36
CA ARG A 618 -5.73 -22.41 5.85
C ARG A 618 -5.87 -22.17 4.36
N LEU A 619 -6.13 -23.22 3.59
CA LEU A 619 -6.22 -23.16 2.13
C LEU A 619 -7.66 -22.92 1.68
N LYS A 620 -7.85 -22.08 0.65
CA LYS A 620 -9.18 -21.78 0.09
C LYS A 620 -9.44 -22.62 -1.16
N TYR A 621 -10.55 -23.36 -1.17
CA TYR A 621 -11.02 -24.03 -2.38
C TYR A 621 -11.65 -23.05 -3.36
N GLY A 622 -11.32 -23.12 -4.64
CA GLY A 622 -11.97 -22.30 -5.66
C GLY A 622 -11.22 -22.26 -6.99
N ASN A 623 -11.71 -21.44 -7.92
CA ASN A 623 -11.10 -21.27 -9.23
C ASN A 623 -10.25 -19.99 -9.26
N ALA A 624 -8.95 -20.14 -9.50
CA ALA A 624 -7.97 -19.06 -9.54
C ALA A 624 -7.67 -18.53 -10.95
N ASN A 625 -8.39 -18.99 -11.98
CA ASN A 625 -8.22 -18.49 -13.34
C ASN A 625 -8.99 -17.17 -13.52
N PRO A 626 -8.31 -16.05 -13.82
CA PRO A 626 -8.95 -14.74 -13.97
C PRO A 626 -9.93 -14.64 -15.15
N GLN A 627 -9.94 -15.61 -16.07
CA GLN A 627 -10.90 -15.70 -17.16
C GLN A 627 -12.18 -16.46 -16.79
N SER A 628 -12.21 -17.10 -15.61
CA SER A 628 -13.36 -17.85 -15.13
C SER A 628 -14.44 -16.92 -14.56
N ALA A 629 -15.71 -17.24 -14.82
CA ALA A 629 -16.83 -16.56 -14.16
C ALA A 629 -16.91 -16.87 -12.65
N GLN A 630 -16.19 -17.90 -12.19
CA GLN A 630 -16.08 -18.29 -10.78
C GLN A 630 -14.74 -17.87 -10.16
N PHE A 631 -14.04 -16.92 -10.80
CA PHE A 631 -12.73 -16.48 -10.34
C PHE A 631 -12.77 -15.96 -8.91
N ASP A 632 -11.93 -16.56 -8.06
CA ASP A 632 -11.62 -16.12 -6.71
C ASP A 632 -10.11 -16.00 -6.60
N SER A 633 -9.61 -14.76 -6.51
CA SER A 633 -8.17 -14.51 -6.42
C SER A 633 -7.54 -15.15 -5.19
N LEU A 634 -8.30 -15.43 -4.13
CA LEU A 634 -7.79 -16.09 -2.92
C LEU A 634 -7.79 -17.62 -3.00
N ALA A 635 -8.33 -18.23 -4.06
CA ALA A 635 -8.35 -19.68 -4.19
C ALA A 635 -6.93 -20.25 -4.23
N ASP A 636 -6.61 -21.20 -3.36
CA ASP A 636 -5.32 -21.88 -3.32
C ASP A 636 -5.37 -23.23 -4.06
N PHE A 637 -6.52 -23.91 -4.11
CA PHE A 637 -6.62 -25.24 -4.71
C PHE A 637 -8.00 -25.56 -5.28
N ILE A 638 -8.05 -26.53 -6.21
CA ILE A 638 -9.28 -27.08 -6.77
C ILE A 638 -9.10 -28.56 -7.09
N ALA A 639 -10.17 -29.34 -6.99
CA ALA A 639 -10.18 -30.76 -7.34
C ALA A 639 -11.04 -30.99 -8.59
N ASN A 640 -10.54 -31.78 -9.54
CA ASN A 640 -11.28 -32.18 -10.74
C ASN A 640 -10.95 -33.64 -11.11
N GLY A 641 -11.93 -34.53 -10.91
CA GLY A 641 -11.73 -35.96 -11.12
C GLY A 641 -10.64 -36.53 -10.22
N ASP A 642 -9.63 -37.16 -10.84
CA ASP A 642 -8.50 -37.79 -10.16
C ASP A 642 -7.37 -36.80 -9.77
N TYR A 643 -7.57 -35.50 -10.04
CA TYR A 643 -6.54 -34.48 -9.88
C TYR A 643 -6.93 -33.40 -8.88
N ILE A 644 -5.93 -32.85 -8.19
CA ILE A 644 -6.00 -31.64 -7.39
C ILE A 644 -4.88 -30.71 -7.88
N GLU A 645 -5.24 -29.50 -8.27
CA GLU A 645 -4.27 -28.42 -8.47
C GLU A 645 -4.18 -27.59 -7.20
N LEU A 646 -2.96 -27.22 -6.82
CA LEU A 646 -2.66 -26.44 -5.64
C LEU A 646 -1.59 -25.40 -5.98
N ARG A 647 -1.76 -24.17 -5.51
CA ARG A 647 -0.73 -23.12 -5.51
C ARG A 647 -0.48 -22.65 -4.09
N LEU A 648 0.79 -22.49 -3.72
CA LEU A 648 1.22 -22.03 -2.41
C LEU A 648 2.11 -20.79 -2.56
N PRO A 649 1.86 -19.70 -1.82
CA PRO A 649 2.80 -18.58 -1.74
C PRO A 649 4.15 -19.04 -1.18
N TRP A 650 5.25 -18.53 -1.75
CA TRP A 650 6.60 -18.86 -1.29
C TRP A 650 6.82 -18.62 0.21
N GLN A 651 6.37 -17.47 0.72
CA GLN A 651 6.53 -17.12 2.15
C GLN A 651 5.81 -18.11 3.09
N LEU A 652 4.75 -18.80 2.63
CA LEU A 652 4.06 -19.81 3.45
C LEU A 652 4.96 -21.01 3.79
N LEU A 653 6.02 -21.21 3.01
CA LEU A 653 7.04 -22.24 3.23
C LEU A 653 8.37 -21.63 3.75
N ASN A 654 8.30 -20.45 4.39
CA ASN A 654 9.45 -19.72 4.96
C ASN A 654 10.53 -19.34 3.93
N PHE A 655 10.15 -19.07 2.67
CA PHE A 655 11.05 -18.41 1.72
C PHE A 655 11.11 -16.91 1.99
N ALA A 656 12.32 -16.41 2.25
CA ALA A 656 12.58 -14.99 2.41
C ALA A 656 12.89 -14.28 1.08
N ASP A 657 13.48 -15.01 0.13
CA ASP A 657 13.74 -14.55 -1.24
C ASP A 657 13.75 -15.74 -2.21
N PRO A 658 12.62 -16.09 -2.86
CA PRO A 658 12.57 -17.17 -3.83
C PRO A 658 13.38 -16.85 -5.10
N SER A 659 13.65 -15.57 -5.41
CA SER A 659 14.50 -15.22 -6.56
C SER A 659 15.95 -15.71 -6.41
N LYS A 660 16.39 -16.00 -5.19
CA LYS A 660 17.68 -16.62 -4.87
C LYS A 660 17.56 -17.95 -4.13
N MET A 661 16.35 -18.50 -4.03
CA MET A 661 16.05 -19.70 -3.24
C MET A 661 16.59 -19.63 -1.79
N SER A 662 16.39 -18.46 -1.17
CA SER A 662 16.75 -18.22 0.22
C SER A 662 15.53 -18.46 1.12
N ILE A 663 15.71 -19.37 2.08
CA ILE A 663 14.73 -19.72 3.11
C ILE A 663 15.23 -19.26 4.48
N HIS A 664 14.37 -19.32 5.48
CA HIS A 664 14.78 -19.12 6.86
C HIS A 664 15.78 -20.20 7.29
N ASP A 665 16.73 -19.82 8.14
CA ASP A 665 17.57 -20.76 8.86
C ASP A 665 16.84 -21.30 10.10
N ASP A 666 17.38 -22.33 10.75
CA ASP A 666 16.92 -22.78 12.07
C ASP A 666 17.05 -21.63 13.08
N TYR A 667 15.91 -21.14 13.58
CA TYR A 667 15.84 -19.97 14.46
C TYR A 667 16.64 -20.13 15.76
N PHE A 668 16.97 -21.36 16.16
CA PHE A 668 17.68 -21.63 17.40
C PHE A 668 19.13 -22.10 17.19
N SER A 669 19.68 -21.96 15.97
CA SER A 669 21.05 -22.40 15.61
C SER A 669 22.11 -21.29 15.79
N GLY A 670 22.11 -20.60 16.93
CA GLY A 670 23.12 -19.59 17.28
C GLY A 670 22.80 -18.17 16.80
N ASN A 671 21.59 -17.95 16.28
CA ASN A 671 20.96 -16.67 16.00
C ASN A 671 19.77 -16.44 16.95
N TYR A 672 19.41 -15.17 17.14
CA TYR A 672 18.16 -14.76 17.77
C TYR A 672 17.33 -14.06 16.68
N GLY A 673 16.24 -14.68 16.23
CA GLY A 673 15.41 -14.21 15.13
C GLY A 673 15.73 -14.89 13.79
N VAL A 674 15.30 -14.25 12.69
CA VAL A 674 15.34 -14.83 11.34
C VAL A 674 16.66 -14.52 10.65
N GLU A 675 17.47 -15.55 10.43
CA GLU A 675 18.59 -15.55 9.48
C GLU A 675 18.20 -16.35 8.23
N TYR A 676 18.97 -16.24 7.15
CA TYR A 676 18.67 -16.92 5.89
C TYR A 676 19.74 -17.92 5.48
N LEU A 677 19.32 -19.01 4.85
CA LEU A 677 20.20 -19.95 4.15
C LEU A 677 19.68 -20.16 2.71
N THR A 678 20.59 -20.49 1.80
CA THR A 678 20.25 -20.78 0.40
C THR A 678 20.15 -22.28 0.17
N ILE A 679 19.08 -22.70 -0.52
CA ILE A 679 18.87 -24.08 -0.97
C ILE A 679 18.87 -24.19 -2.49
N ASP A 680 19.20 -25.37 -3.01
CA ASP A 680 19.15 -25.69 -4.45
C ASP A 680 18.10 -26.75 -4.81
N LYS A 681 17.38 -27.24 -3.80
CA LYS A 681 16.33 -28.24 -3.91
C LYS A 681 15.48 -28.28 -2.65
N MET A 682 14.26 -28.77 -2.81
CA MET A 682 13.36 -29.16 -1.72
C MET A 682 12.95 -30.63 -1.91
N TYR A 683 12.26 -31.22 -0.95
CA TYR A 683 11.79 -32.60 -1.07
C TYR A 683 10.30 -32.71 -0.75
N VAL A 684 9.58 -33.47 -1.57
CA VAL A 684 8.12 -33.58 -1.48
C VAL A 684 7.70 -35.05 -1.59
N GLY A 685 6.74 -35.43 -0.74
CA GLY A 685 6.09 -36.74 -0.75
C GLY A 685 4.58 -36.62 -0.95
N VAL A 686 3.92 -37.76 -1.12
CA VAL A 686 2.46 -37.87 -1.08
C VAL A 686 2.06 -39.18 -0.39
N MET A 687 1.06 -39.12 0.48
CA MET A 687 0.53 -40.28 1.18
C MET A 687 -0.90 -40.07 1.69
N THR A 688 -1.53 -41.18 2.06
CA THR A 688 -2.72 -41.22 2.92
C THR A 688 -2.35 -41.66 4.32
N ALA A 689 -3.21 -41.43 5.32
CA ALA A 689 -2.97 -41.91 6.69
C ALA A 689 -2.86 -43.46 6.76
N ASP A 690 -3.53 -44.17 5.87
CA ASP A 690 -3.53 -45.64 5.80
C ASP A 690 -2.33 -46.22 5.04
N SER A 691 -1.46 -45.37 4.48
CA SER A 691 -0.28 -45.81 3.74
C SER A 691 0.66 -46.62 4.64
N ALA A 692 0.93 -47.87 4.24
CA ALA A 692 1.81 -48.75 5.00
C ALA A 692 3.29 -48.34 4.83
N GLY A 693 3.94 -47.94 5.92
CA GLY A 693 5.38 -47.67 5.94
C GLY A 693 5.74 -46.20 6.12
N ARG A 694 6.94 -45.82 5.68
CA ARG A 694 7.42 -44.43 5.66
C ARG A 694 7.17 -43.86 4.25
N CYS A 695 6.55 -42.69 4.15
CA CYS A 695 6.41 -41.97 2.88
C CYS A 695 7.81 -41.52 2.42
N ALA A 696 8.10 -41.78 1.15
CA ALA A 696 9.33 -41.34 0.51
C ALA A 696 9.18 -39.92 -0.02
N LEU A 697 10.11 -39.03 0.36
CA LEU A 697 10.15 -37.66 -0.16
C LEU A 697 11.23 -37.54 -1.23
N SER A 698 10.83 -37.16 -2.44
CA SER A 698 11.71 -37.03 -3.61
C SER A 698 12.22 -35.61 -3.79
N ALA A 699 13.44 -35.47 -4.30
CA ALA A 699 14.04 -34.16 -4.56
C ALA A 699 13.39 -33.45 -5.74
N PHE A 700 13.15 -32.15 -5.58
CA PHE A 700 12.78 -31.23 -6.64
C PHE A 700 13.83 -30.11 -6.71
N PRO A 701 14.58 -29.96 -7.82
CA PRO A 701 15.58 -28.91 -7.97
C PRO A 701 14.92 -27.52 -8.05
N LEU A 702 15.56 -26.53 -7.45
CA LEU A 702 15.09 -25.15 -7.40
C LEU A 702 16.13 -24.21 -8.04
N ASP A 703 15.68 -23.39 -8.98
CA ASP A 703 16.49 -22.44 -9.72
C ASP A 703 15.92 -21.02 -9.54
N GLY A 704 16.68 -20.15 -8.86
CA GLY A 704 16.31 -18.75 -8.69
C GLY A 704 16.45 -17.93 -9.98
N TRP A 705 15.54 -16.97 -10.18
CA TRP A 705 15.56 -16.04 -11.32
C TRP A 705 16.39 -14.76 -11.08
N GLY A 706 16.96 -14.59 -9.89
CA GLY A 706 17.80 -13.46 -9.51
C GLY A 706 17.09 -12.12 -9.65
N ASN A 707 17.59 -11.25 -10.53
CA ASN A 707 16.99 -9.91 -10.74
C ASN A 707 16.13 -9.84 -12.01
N LYS A 708 15.91 -10.98 -12.69
CA LYS A 708 15.22 -11.05 -13.98
C LYS A 708 13.85 -11.67 -13.79
N VAL A 709 12.88 -10.82 -13.49
CA VAL A 709 11.48 -11.22 -13.36
C VAL A 709 10.76 -11.18 -14.71
N THR A 710 9.75 -12.02 -14.84
CA THR A 710 8.75 -11.98 -15.89
C THR A 710 7.38 -11.67 -15.30
N TRP A 711 6.60 -10.88 -16.03
CA TRP A 711 5.28 -10.45 -15.60
C TRP A 711 4.48 -9.89 -16.78
N HIS A 712 3.17 -9.79 -16.60
CA HIS A 712 2.23 -9.12 -17.49
C HIS A 712 1.16 -8.36 -16.69
N GLU A 713 0.57 -7.34 -17.31
CA GLU A 713 -0.49 -6.52 -16.68
C GLU A 713 -1.86 -7.21 -16.81
N ARG A 714 -2.67 -7.11 -15.77
CA ARG A 714 -4.10 -7.48 -15.81
C ARG A 714 -4.94 -6.49 -15.01
N LEU A 715 -6.05 -6.04 -15.58
CA LEU A 715 -7.06 -5.29 -14.82
C LEU A 715 -7.83 -6.25 -13.90
N LYS A 716 -7.93 -5.89 -12.62
CA LYS A 716 -8.58 -6.73 -11.61
C LYS A 716 -10.09 -6.65 -11.69
N SER A 717 -10.78 -7.62 -11.07
CA SER A 717 -12.25 -7.55 -10.93
C SER A 717 -12.71 -6.24 -10.29
N SER A 718 -11.95 -5.70 -9.33
CA SER A 718 -12.21 -4.42 -8.67
C SER A 718 -12.24 -3.23 -9.63
N TYR A 719 -11.40 -3.22 -10.68
CA TYR A 719 -11.44 -2.20 -11.73
C TYR A 719 -12.81 -2.15 -12.41
N TYR A 720 -13.34 -3.30 -12.82
CA TYR A 720 -14.62 -3.37 -13.54
C TYR A 720 -15.81 -3.04 -12.65
N VAL A 721 -15.75 -3.39 -11.35
CA VAL A 721 -16.75 -2.98 -10.36
C VAL A 721 -16.78 -1.45 -10.24
N MET A 722 -15.62 -0.81 -10.09
CA MET A 722 -15.54 0.66 -10.02
C MET A 722 -15.95 1.32 -11.33
N GLN A 723 -15.57 0.74 -12.48
CA GLN A 723 -15.97 1.22 -13.80
C GLN A 723 -17.50 1.26 -13.93
N GLN A 724 -18.19 0.21 -13.48
CA GLN A 724 -19.65 0.17 -13.49
C GLN A 724 -20.26 1.27 -12.63
N LEU A 725 -19.69 1.54 -11.45
CA LEU A 725 -20.17 2.59 -10.54
C LEU A 725 -19.96 3.99 -11.13
N TRP A 726 -18.74 4.32 -11.53
CA TRP A 726 -18.38 5.67 -11.97
C TRP A 726 -18.87 6.02 -13.38
N SER A 727 -19.11 5.03 -14.24
CA SER A 727 -19.78 5.26 -15.52
C SER A 727 -21.24 5.66 -15.33
N ARG A 728 -21.97 5.03 -14.39
CA ARG A 728 -23.35 5.40 -14.05
C ARG A 728 -23.44 6.78 -13.40
N ALA A 729 -22.48 7.10 -12.52
CA ALA A 729 -22.41 8.41 -11.88
C ALA A 729 -22.02 9.55 -12.87
N ALA A 730 -21.54 9.22 -14.06
CA ALA A 730 -21.23 10.18 -15.13
C ALA A 730 -22.42 10.46 -16.07
N GLU A 731 -23.53 9.71 -15.96
CA GLU A 731 -24.77 10.02 -16.67
C GLU A 731 -25.55 11.11 -15.91
N PRO A 732 -25.97 12.20 -16.60
CA PRO A 732 -26.55 13.40 -15.96
C PRO A 732 -27.94 13.22 -15.33
#